data_AF-M1WIE4-F1
#
_entry.id   AF-M1WIE4-F1
#
_cell.length_a   1.000
_cell.length_b   1.000
_cell.length_c   1.000
_cell.angle_alpha   90.00
_cell.angle_beta   90.00
_cell.angle_gamma   90.00
#
_symmetry.space_group_name_H-M   'P 1'
#
loop_
_entity.id
_entity.type
_entity.pdbx_description
1 polymer ?
#
loop_
_entity_poly.entity_id
_entity_poly.type
_entity_poly.pdbx_seq_one_letter_code
_entity_poly.pdbx_strand_id
1 'polypeptide(L)'
;MPSAVVSSALSPAKVLLLAVHFATHANIDSLTSLCQLHASTLHEELLLRILLTYLPETIRPDLYVGLLQQVSERDFQDTNAHAPNSLPVDTLTEAEAAKKVKRLHLRSLNGPLIHESLQRDVLSSFLVLRARSIDTETGTPSQLLDLLLPFVHRSSYLCTWISSIVVPYVKKEQAVDSRDSLLQFEALSDAEASIFLLSRQPDMPSTVQLDIDHDLRESFGPWLYNPDRWKEAGPDGGTDIVCEGWQEFRTWLVSQAASSWPIAVQVLEKWGGIDDVCLSHGLTMKLAKRFQDHCRETYAATTLACVYSVQDTSLECLSRLYNIVARLRVRLAYDEKYESLEEALETLPDLSLHNISTLWQDRTASLAKDNILAPKNLLTSPTAESTRLLLALILSAYNLTLHGHPSSVRRVGDLTFLRDTRDQNAVFTKLLWTIEKQASTRNDEYIVWARKRLLWLRGWRDAAASVPQEIDNGTFCAIQRQSMDADFLKLMLSSGRYDLARSLFEDTDYKLLPEETIQEVVHKSALAAFDNATSPDRARGGLKRCDEILRALPTTVGPLSAGTKRIRALLKATHALSGYRLVLRAGESVSPVVLRVHSDPISIVGKILAQNPGAYTRLQEFLEMGINISEAGLPCHSVHLTASSLTTEQLQAHKEVSERRITALCIQAALSEEDFETAYSYVASRLSTQAGNASSAAQYVMDDWSWRAALQAGQYIRTERSKKPTHLGTASGNPTIRHLQQRLECLATALRVAPTSELQDILQSFRRCEEQLDSAIKEEATNEAAWDAEADAGRLPGSFDRPLVDELCLSRTLNASAASRQTDEAPMSLFDLSRATARVAQKNLSIMSGLKSISGDVGLVGQELHEESNQRVRKRDQLREAATGTLVSGVGWLIGANVNPNRTSRGEM
;
A
#
# COMPACT_ATOMS: atom_id res chain seq x y z
N MET A 1 110.61 -33.25 -11.81
CA MET A 1 111.36 -32.67 -10.68
C MET A 1 110.46 -31.61 -10.04
N PRO A 2 109.91 -31.88 -8.84
CA PRO A 2 108.91 -31.01 -8.24
C PRO A 2 109.61 -29.84 -7.52
N SER A 3 109.25 -28.61 -7.88
CA SER A 3 109.57 -27.44 -7.08
C SER A 3 108.63 -27.40 -5.88
N ALA A 4 109.15 -27.75 -4.72
CA ALA A 4 108.50 -27.55 -3.44
C ALA A 4 108.25 -26.04 -3.24
N VAL A 5 107.01 -25.60 -3.46
CA VAL A 5 106.53 -24.33 -2.92
C VAL A 5 106.14 -24.60 -1.47
N VAL A 6 107.05 -24.25 -0.57
CA VAL A 6 106.78 -24.16 0.86
C VAL A 6 105.76 -23.05 1.04
N SER A 7 104.48 -23.39 1.24
CA SER A 7 103.52 -22.44 1.79
C SER A 7 103.99 -22.08 3.20
N SER A 8 104.44 -20.85 3.40
CA SER A 8 104.65 -20.32 4.75
C SER A 8 103.33 -20.46 5.50
N ALA A 9 103.30 -21.28 6.56
CA ALA A 9 102.12 -21.45 7.39
C ALA A 9 101.68 -20.07 7.91
N LEU A 10 100.58 -19.54 7.38
CA LEU A 10 100.04 -18.26 7.79
C LEU A 10 99.65 -18.34 9.28
N SER A 11 100.14 -17.40 10.09
CA SER A 11 99.74 -17.33 11.50
C SER A 11 98.22 -17.08 11.65
N PRO A 12 97.58 -17.52 12.75
CA PRO A 12 96.14 -17.33 12.96
C PRO A 12 95.66 -15.88 12.81
N ALA A 13 96.45 -14.92 13.30
CA ALA A 13 96.13 -13.50 13.18
C ALA A 13 96.16 -13.01 11.72
N LYS A 14 97.07 -13.55 10.91
CA LYS A 14 97.18 -13.23 9.48
C LYS A 14 96.01 -13.82 8.67
N VAL A 15 95.60 -15.05 8.99
CA VAL A 15 94.43 -15.71 8.39
C VAL A 15 93.14 -14.91 8.67
N LEU A 16 92.94 -14.45 9.91
CA LEU A 16 91.76 -13.63 10.26
C LEU A 16 91.74 -12.29 9.50
N LEU A 17 92.88 -11.61 9.36
CA LEU A 17 92.96 -10.36 8.60
C LEU A 17 92.72 -10.56 7.10
N LEU A 18 93.19 -11.68 6.53
CA LEU A 18 92.90 -12.05 5.14
C LEU A 18 91.41 -12.36 4.95
N ALA A 19 90.77 -13.07 5.89
CA ALA A 19 89.34 -13.34 5.85
C ALA A 19 88.51 -12.04 5.89
N VAL A 20 88.88 -11.08 6.74
CA VAL A 20 88.26 -9.74 6.77
C VAL A 20 88.51 -8.98 5.46
N HIS A 21 89.71 -9.04 4.91
CA HIS A 21 90.02 -8.40 3.64
C HIS A 21 89.19 -8.98 2.48
N PHE A 22 89.05 -10.30 2.38
CA PHE A 22 88.23 -10.91 1.34
C PHE A 22 86.73 -10.66 1.54
N ALA A 23 86.25 -10.67 2.79
CA ALA A 23 84.85 -10.31 3.09
C ALA A 23 84.53 -8.85 2.72
N THR A 24 85.39 -7.90 3.06
CA THR A 24 85.21 -6.47 2.71
C THR A 24 85.19 -6.21 1.21
N HIS A 25 85.93 -6.98 0.42
CA HIS A 25 85.97 -6.86 -1.04
C HIS A 25 85.01 -7.83 -1.75
N ALA A 26 84.15 -8.54 -1.01
CA ALA A 26 83.20 -9.53 -1.51
C ALA A 26 83.84 -10.63 -2.40
N ASN A 27 85.11 -10.98 -2.16
CA ASN A 27 85.81 -12.03 -2.90
C ASN A 27 85.52 -13.40 -2.26
N ILE A 28 84.33 -13.95 -2.58
CA ILE A 28 83.82 -15.17 -1.97
C ILE A 28 84.69 -16.38 -2.33
N ASP A 29 85.14 -16.50 -3.58
CA ASP A 29 85.98 -17.63 -4.03
C ASP A 29 87.28 -17.74 -3.22
N SER A 30 87.98 -16.62 -3.02
CA SER A 30 89.21 -16.59 -2.23
C SER A 30 88.96 -16.84 -0.75
N LEU A 31 87.79 -16.44 -0.24
CA LEU A 31 87.37 -16.72 1.13
C LEU A 31 87.03 -18.21 1.32
N THR A 32 86.36 -18.85 0.36
CA THR A 32 86.07 -20.29 0.36
C THR A 32 87.36 -21.10 0.38
N SER A 33 88.33 -20.78 -0.49
CA SER A 33 89.64 -21.45 -0.50
C SER A 33 90.42 -21.22 0.81
N LEU A 34 90.32 -20.04 1.42
CA LEU A 34 90.94 -19.76 2.72
C LEU A 34 90.31 -20.59 3.85
N CYS A 35 88.99 -20.77 3.84
CA CYS A 35 88.27 -21.59 4.82
C CYS A 35 88.63 -23.08 4.69
N GLN A 36 88.77 -23.59 3.47
CA GLN A 36 89.23 -24.94 3.18
C GLN A 36 90.62 -25.21 3.76
N LEU A 37 91.58 -24.31 3.51
CA LEU A 37 92.97 -24.48 3.93
C LEU A 37 93.18 -24.25 5.44
N HIS A 38 92.34 -23.45 6.09
CA HIS A 38 92.51 -23.02 7.48
C HIS A 38 91.26 -23.22 8.36
N ALA A 39 90.56 -24.35 8.21
CA ALA A 39 89.35 -24.69 8.98
C ALA A 39 89.58 -24.74 10.51
N SER A 40 90.81 -25.02 10.96
CA SER A 40 91.20 -25.01 12.38
C SER A 40 91.29 -23.61 12.98
N THR A 41 91.32 -22.56 12.14
CA THR A 41 91.46 -21.17 12.57
C THR A 41 90.17 -20.38 12.32
N LEU A 42 89.52 -20.62 11.19
CA LEU A 42 88.25 -20.02 10.81
C LEU A 42 87.09 -20.97 11.13
N HIS A 43 86.75 -21.07 12.42
CA HIS A 43 85.58 -21.83 12.85
C HIS A 43 84.28 -21.17 12.36
N GLU A 44 83.22 -21.96 12.20
CA GLU A 44 81.89 -21.55 11.70
C GLU A 44 81.40 -20.23 12.31
N GLU A 45 81.40 -20.11 13.64
CA GLU A 45 80.96 -18.89 14.33
C GLU A 45 81.84 -17.66 14.01
N LEU A 46 83.17 -17.82 13.95
CA LEU A 46 84.07 -16.72 13.66
C LEU A 46 83.91 -16.25 12.20
N LEU A 47 83.76 -17.18 11.26
CA LEU A 47 83.53 -16.87 9.85
C LEU A 47 82.20 -16.12 9.66
N LEU A 48 81.11 -16.60 10.25
CA LEU A 48 79.80 -15.97 10.16
C LEU A 48 79.80 -14.57 10.81
N ARG A 49 80.53 -14.37 11.91
CA ARG A 49 80.72 -13.04 12.51
C ARG A 49 81.52 -12.08 11.62
N ILE A 50 82.54 -12.59 10.92
CA ILE A 50 83.31 -11.81 9.94
C ILE A 50 82.40 -11.39 8.78
N LEU A 51 81.64 -12.34 8.22
CA LEU A 51 80.69 -12.07 7.13
C LEU A 51 79.62 -11.05 7.57
N LEU A 52 79.04 -11.20 8.76
CA LEU A 52 77.99 -10.29 9.26
C LEU A 52 78.50 -8.86 9.47
N THR A 53 79.80 -8.70 9.74
CA THR A 53 80.39 -7.39 10.08
C THR A 53 80.99 -6.69 8.87
N TYR A 54 81.57 -7.45 7.92
CA TYR A 54 82.43 -6.89 6.89
C TYR A 54 81.98 -7.19 5.46
N LEU A 55 81.07 -8.12 5.22
CA LEU A 55 80.51 -8.33 3.87
C LEU A 55 79.51 -7.19 3.57
N PRO A 56 79.71 -6.38 2.52
CA PRO A 56 78.79 -5.28 2.22
C PRO A 56 77.36 -5.79 1.97
N GLU A 57 76.37 -5.09 2.52
CA GLU A 57 74.95 -5.41 2.46
C GLU A 57 74.37 -5.33 1.04
N THR A 58 75.03 -4.57 0.16
CA THR A 58 74.68 -4.43 -1.27
C THR A 58 75.00 -5.65 -2.13
N ILE A 59 75.72 -6.64 -1.58
CA ILE A 59 76.12 -7.85 -2.32
C ILE A 59 74.96 -8.84 -2.40
N ARG A 60 74.66 -9.30 -3.62
CA ARG A 60 73.61 -10.28 -3.89
C ARG A 60 73.85 -11.60 -3.12
N PRO A 61 72.84 -12.13 -2.41
CA PRO A 61 72.92 -13.39 -1.67
C PRO A 61 73.40 -14.60 -2.47
N ASP A 62 73.00 -14.73 -3.74
CA ASP A 62 73.37 -15.84 -4.62
C ASP A 62 74.88 -16.11 -4.68
N LEU A 63 75.70 -15.05 -4.52
CA LEU A 63 77.16 -15.14 -4.62
C LEU A 63 77.80 -15.80 -3.39
N TYR A 64 77.14 -15.80 -2.23
CA TYR A 64 77.70 -16.33 -0.99
C TYR A 64 76.82 -17.39 -0.31
N VAL A 65 75.58 -17.62 -0.75
CA VAL A 65 74.73 -18.73 -0.28
C VAL A 65 75.44 -20.08 -0.45
N GLY A 66 76.13 -20.31 -1.57
CA GLY A 66 76.90 -21.54 -1.80
C GLY A 66 78.00 -21.77 -0.75
N LEU A 67 78.71 -20.71 -0.35
CA LEU A 67 79.68 -20.77 0.75
C LEU A 67 78.97 -21.09 2.09
N LEU A 68 77.82 -20.47 2.36
CA LEU A 68 77.05 -20.74 3.59
C LEU A 68 76.55 -22.20 3.65
N GLN A 69 76.15 -22.79 2.52
CA GLN A 69 75.78 -24.20 2.43
C GLN A 69 76.97 -25.12 2.73
N GLN A 70 78.14 -24.86 2.13
CA GLN A 70 79.37 -25.62 2.41
C GLN A 70 79.80 -25.52 3.88
N VAL A 71 79.69 -24.32 4.47
CA VAL A 71 79.97 -24.09 5.90
C VAL A 71 78.99 -24.89 6.77
N SER A 72 77.72 -24.98 6.37
CA SER A 72 76.69 -25.71 7.11
C SER A 72 76.84 -27.23 7.08
N GLU A 73 77.19 -27.78 5.93
CA GLU A 73 77.35 -29.23 5.72
C GLU A 73 78.72 -29.72 6.20
N ARG A 74 79.64 -28.78 6.48
CA ARG A 74 81.08 -29.03 6.72
C ARG A 74 81.72 -29.82 5.58
N ASP A 75 81.16 -29.69 4.39
CA ASP A 75 81.62 -30.36 3.18
C ASP A 75 82.13 -29.29 2.22
N PHE A 76 83.45 -29.18 2.14
CA PHE A 76 84.11 -28.38 1.13
C PHE A 76 84.63 -29.33 0.05
N GLN A 77 83.76 -29.75 -0.86
CA GLN A 77 84.15 -30.64 -1.96
C GLN A 77 85.31 -30.03 -2.78
N ASP A 78 86.17 -30.90 -3.31
CA ASP A 78 87.41 -30.64 -4.07
C ASP A 78 87.22 -29.67 -5.26
N THR A 79 87.03 -28.40 -4.95
CA THR A 79 87.26 -27.30 -5.88
C THR A 79 88.77 -27.12 -5.91
N ASN A 80 89.39 -27.17 -7.09
CA ASN A 80 90.84 -26.99 -7.26
C ASN A 80 91.30 -25.72 -6.53
N ALA A 81 91.75 -25.86 -5.27
CA ALA A 81 91.97 -24.76 -4.36
C ALA A 81 93.24 -24.02 -4.80
N HIS A 82 93.07 -22.93 -5.54
CA HIS A 82 94.14 -21.98 -5.76
C HIS A 82 94.48 -21.34 -4.41
N ALA A 83 95.77 -21.30 -4.06
CA ALA A 83 96.21 -20.68 -2.82
C ALA A 83 95.75 -19.21 -2.80
N PRO A 84 95.03 -18.75 -1.76
CA PRO A 84 94.53 -17.39 -1.70
C PRO A 84 95.69 -16.39 -1.68
N ASN A 85 95.53 -15.26 -2.37
CA ASN A 85 96.56 -14.21 -2.43
C ASN A 85 96.88 -13.65 -1.02
N SER A 86 98.07 -13.96 -0.49
CA SER A 86 98.53 -13.52 0.84
C SER A 86 99.12 -12.11 0.87
N LEU A 87 99.29 -11.46 -0.30
CA LEU A 87 99.88 -10.13 -0.48
C LEU A 87 99.38 -9.05 0.52
N PRO A 88 98.09 -8.98 0.90
CA PRO A 88 97.60 -7.95 1.84
C PRO A 88 98.18 -8.06 3.26
N VAL A 89 98.75 -9.21 3.63
CA VAL A 89 99.16 -9.52 4.99
C VAL A 89 100.64 -9.96 5.09
N ASP A 90 101.28 -10.22 3.96
CA ASP A 90 102.71 -10.55 3.87
C ASP A 90 103.62 -9.42 4.39
N THR A 91 103.16 -8.16 4.27
CA THR A 91 103.89 -6.97 4.74
C THR A 91 103.80 -6.72 6.25
N LEU A 92 102.97 -7.48 6.98
CA LEU A 92 102.73 -7.26 8.42
C LEU A 92 103.58 -8.20 9.28
N THR A 93 104.15 -7.65 10.35
CA THR A 93 104.75 -8.47 11.42
C THR A 93 103.65 -9.17 12.24
N GLU A 94 103.96 -10.29 12.90
CA GLU A 94 102.97 -11.04 13.70
C GLU A 94 102.40 -10.21 14.86
N ALA A 95 103.22 -9.37 15.50
CA ALA A 95 102.80 -8.49 16.58
C ALA A 95 101.82 -7.39 16.08
N GLU A 96 102.05 -6.86 14.87
CA GLU A 96 101.15 -5.89 14.23
C GLU A 96 99.85 -6.53 13.77
N ALA A 97 99.93 -7.76 13.23
CA ALA A 97 98.75 -8.53 12.86
C ALA A 97 97.87 -8.82 14.10
N ALA A 98 98.46 -9.28 15.21
CA ALA A 98 97.75 -9.50 16.46
C ALA A 98 97.12 -8.22 17.03
N LYS A 99 97.82 -7.07 16.92
CA LYS A 99 97.29 -5.76 17.35
C LYS A 99 96.12 -5.30 16.47
N LYS A 100 96.17 -5.54 15.16
CA LYS A 100 95.06 -5.26 14.23
C LYS A 100 93.86 -6.17 14.49
N VAL A 101 94.08 -7.47 14.74
CA VAL A 101 93.00 -8.41 15.09
C VAL A 101 92.28 -8.01 16.37
N LYS A 102 93.00 -7.56 17.41
CA LYS A 102 92.39 -7.06 18.66
C LYS A 102 91.51 -5.81 18.47
N ARG A 103 91.66 -5.08 17.34
CA ARG A 103 90.83 -3.93 16.98
C ARG A 103 89.61 -4.31 16.15
N LEU A 104 89.49 -5.57 15.72
CA LEU A 104 88.32 -6.03 14.97
C LEU A 104 87.15 -6.17 15.95
N HIS A 105 86.15 -5.30 15.80
CA HIS A 105 84.90 -5.39 16.55
C HIS A 105 83.88 -6.21 15.76
N LEU A 106 83.99 -7.53 15.85
CA LEU A 106 83.05 -8.45 15.20
C LEU A 106 81.69 -8.41 15.90
N ARG A 107 80.61 -8.16 15.14
CA ARG A 107 79.23 -8.23 15.61
C ARG A 107 78.96 -9.60 16.25
N SER A 108 78.17 -9.61 17.33
CA SER A 108 77.79 -10.85 18.00
C SER A 108 76.67 -11.55 17.23
N LEU A 109 76.75 -12.87 17.11
CA LEU A 109 75.66 -13.69 16.59
C LEU A 109 74.61 -14.03 17.65
N ASN A 110 74.87 -13.68 18.91
CA ASN A 110 73.90 -13.81 20.00
C ASN A 110 73.52 -12.40 20.48
N GLY A 111 72.22 -12.14 20.62
CA GLY A 111 71.73 -10.84 21.05
C GLY A 111 70.23 -10.87 21.40
N PRO A 112 69.70 -9.77 21.97
CA PRO A 112 68.29 -9.68 22.36
C PRO A 112 67.32 -9.75 21.17
N LEU A 113 67.82 -9.50 19.97
CA LEU A 113 67.04 -9.56 18.73
C LEU A 113 66.85 -11.00 18.21
N ILE A 114 67.48 -12.00 18.83
CA ILE A 114 67.43 -13.39 18.39
C ILE A 114 66.58 -14.20 19.35
N HIS A 115 65.65 -14.97 18.79
CA HIS A 115 64.77 -15.85 19.53
C HIS A 115 65.56 -16.95 20.28
N GLU A 116 65.12 -17.32 21.48
CA GLU A 116 65.82 -18.26 22.37
C GLU A 116 66.11 -19.61 21.69
N SER A 117 65.22 -20.08 20.82
CA SER A 117 65.39 -21.33 20.06
C SER A 117 66.55 -21.29 19.05
N LEU A 118 66.92 -20.10 18.56
CA LEU A 118 67.99 -19.91 17.57
C LEU A 118 69.36 -19.67 18.21
N GLN A 119 69.45 -19.36 19.50
CA GLN A 119 70.73 -19.10 20.18
C GLN A 119 71.72 -20.28 20.11
N ARG A 120 71.23 -21.49 19.82
CA ARG A 120 72.05 -22.69 19.61
C ARG A 120 72.46 -22.90 18.15
N ASP A 121 71.75 -22.30 17.19
CA ASP A 121 72.02 -22.44 15.76
C ASP A 121 72.64 -21.14 15.20
N VAL A 122 73.95 -21.18 15.05
CA VAL A 122 74.79 -20.04 14.69
C VAL A 122 74.51 -19.53 13.27
N LEU A 123 74.23 -20.42 12.31
CA LEU A 123 73.89 -20.01 10.94
C LEU A 123 72.48 -19.42 10.89
N SER A 124 71.49 -20.01 11.55
CA SER A 124 70.14 -19.45 11.57
C SER A 124 70.13 -18.05 12.22
N SER A 125 70.91 -17.86 13.28
CA SER A 125 71.13 -16.54 13.90
C SER A 125 71.79 -15.55 12.94
N PHE A 126 72.81 -15.99 12.20
CA PHE A 126 73.44 -15.19 11.14
C PHE A 126 72.43 -14.80 10.05
N LEU A 127 71.62 -15.74 9.55
CA LEU A 127 70.65 -15.51 8.47
C LEU A 127 69.61 -14.46 8.85
N VAL A 128 69.05 -14.54 10.06
CA VAL A 128 68.07 -13.55 10.56
C VAL A 128 68.70 -12.17 10.69
N LEU A 129 69.88 -12.07 11.32
CA LEU A 129 70.58 -10.78 11.47
C LEU A 129 70.99 -10.20 10.12
N ARG A 130 71.46 -11.05 9.19
CA ARG A 130 71.89 -10.62 7.86
C ARG A 130 70.71 -10.14 7.02
N ALA A 131 69.58 -10.87 7.04
CA ALA A 131 68.36 -10.46 6.35
C ALA A 131 67.87 -9.08 6.83
N ARG A 132 67.83 -8.86 8.14
CA ARG A 132 67.47 -7.56 8.73
C ARG A 132 68.44 -6.44 8.31
N SER A 133 69.75 -6.72 8.31
CA SER A 133 70.77 -5.73 7.89
C SER A 133 70.63 -5.35 6.42
N ILE A 134 70.43 -6.34 5.54
CA ILE A 134 70.19 -6.13 4.10
C ILE A 134 68.97 -5.24 3.92
N ASP A 135 67.83 -5.59 4.52
CA ASP A 135 66.60 -4.80 4.39
C ASP A 135 66.78 -3.36 4.87
N THR A 136 67.38 -3.15 6.05
CA THR A 136 67.58 -1.79 6.60
C THR A 136 68.51 -0.91 5.77
N GLU A 137 69.48 -1.50 5.07
CA GLU A 137 70.50 -0.74 4.34
C GLU A 137 70.21 -0.62 2.84
N THR A 138 69.61 -1.64 2.23
CA THR A 138 69.34 -1.67 0.79
C THR A 138 67.87 -1.42 0.44
N GLY A 139 66.93 -1.69 1.36
CA GLY A 139 65.49 -1.60 1.08
C GLY A 139 65.03 -2.52 -0.05
N THR A 140 65.76 -3.62 -0.34
CA THR A 140 65.45 -4.54 -1.44
C THR A 140 64.86 -5.85 -0.92
N PRO A 141 63.52 -6.01 -0.85
CA PRO A 141 62.88 -7.17 -0.23
C PRO A 141 63.08 -8.48 -1.01
N SER A 142 63.30 -8.42 -2.33
CA SER A 142 63.56 -9.60 -3.17
C SER A 142 64.81 -10.39 -2.75
N GLN A 143 65.87 -9.67 -2.35
CA GLN A 143 67.13 -10.29 -1.92
C GLN A 143 66.98 -11.08 -0.61
N LEU A 144 65.95 -10.79 0.20
CA LEU A 144 65.71 -11.52 1.44
C LEU A 144 65.35 -12.99 1.17
N LEU A 145 64.52 -13.23 0.15
CA LEU A 145 64.11 -14.59 -0.21
C LEU A 145 65.28 -15.38 -0.83
N ASP A 146 66.10 -14.74 -1.67
CA ASP A 146 67.30 -15.34 -2.26
C ASP A 146 68.28 -15.84 -1.18
N LEU A 147 68.40 -15.11 -0.06
CA LEU A 147 69.23 -15.50 1.08
C LEU A 147 68.60 -16.65 1.89
N LEU A 148 67.30 -16.61 2.14
CA LEU A 148 66.64 -17.40 3.19
C LEU A 148 66.06 -18.72 2.70
N LEU A 149 65.49 -18.75 1.49
CA LEU A 149 64.83 -19.95 0.93
C LEU A 149 65.74 -21.19 0.87
N PRO A 150 67.04 -21.08 0.52
CA PRO A 150 67.95 -22.24 0.49
C PRO A 150 68.10 -22.95 1.84
N PHE A 151 67.82 -22.25 2.95
CA PHE A 151 68.02 -22.77 4.32
C PHE A 151 66.70 -23.07 5.04
N VAL A 152 65.56 -23.04 4.35
CA VAL A 152 64.24 -23.08 4.99
C VAL A 152 63.97 -24.36 5.80
N HIS A 153 64.57 -25.48 5.40
CA HIS A 153 64.40 -26.76 6.08
C HIS A 153 65.34 -26.97 7.28
N ARG A 154 66.21 -26.01 7.59
CA ARG A 154 67.23 -26.14 8.65
C ARG A 154 66.62 -26.15 10.05
N SER A 155 65.67 -25.25 10.33
CA SER A 155 64.98 -25.20 11.61
C SER A 155 63.50 -24.90 11.45
N SER A 156 62.67 -25.47 12.33
CA SER A 156 61.22 -25.21 12.34
C SER A 156 60.91 -23.74 12.59
N TYR A 157 61.66 -23.09 13.49
CA TYR A 157 61.51 -21.67 13.76
C TYR A 157 61.84 -20.82 12.52
N LEU A 158 62.97 -21.08 11.84
CA LEU A 158 63.34 -20.33 10.65
C LEU A 158 62.31 -20.51 9.54
N CYS A 159 61.78 -21.72 9.35
CA CYS A 159 60.69 -21.99 8.42
C CYS A 159 59.44 -21.16 8.75
N THR A 160 59.01 -21.16 10.02
CA THR A 160 57.86 -20.37 10.50
C THR A 160 58.11 -18.87 10.32
N TRP A 161 59.29 -18.38 10.66
CA TRP A 161 59.66 -16.98 10.53
C TRP A 161 59.68 -16.51 9.07
N ILE A 162 60.33 -17.27 8.18
CA ILE A 162 60.33 -16.99 6.74
C ILE A 162 58.89 -16.98 6.21
N SER A 163 58.10 -17.99 6.54
CA SER A 163 56.77 -18.19 5.98
C SER A 163 55.72 -17.19 6.50
N SER A 164 55.79 -16.81 7.77
CA SER A 164 54.76 -15.99 8.44
C SER A 164 55.16 -14.53 8.68
N ILE A 165 56.42 -14.16 8.45
CA ILE A 165 56.91 -12.78 8.64
C ILE A 165 57.56 -12.28 7.37
N VAL A 166 58.63 -12.94 6.91
CA VAL A 166 59.43 -12.45 5.78
C VAL A 166 58.65 -12.47 4.46
N VAL A 167 58.01 -13.60 4.12
CA VAL A 167 57.24 -13.72 2.87
C VAL A 167 56.07 -12.71 2.84
N PRO A 168 55.23 -12.59 3.89
CA PRO A 168 54.19 -11.56 3.92
C PRO A 168 54.72 -10.14 3.78
N TYR A 169 55.84 -9.80 4.44
CA TYR A 169 56.48 -8.50 4.32
C TYR A 169 57.00 -8.23 2.90
N VAL A 170 57.76 -9.17 2.32
CA VAL A 170 58.32 -9.03 0.97
C VAL A 170 57.23 -8.87 -0.08
N LYS A 171 56.15 -9.65 0.04
CA LYS A 171 55.00 -9.55 -0.86
C LYS A 171 54.28 -8.22 -0.72
N LYS A 172 54.15 -7.72 0.52
CA LYS A 172 53.55 -6.41 0.78
C LYS A 172 54.36 -5.28 0.18
N GLU A 173 55.67 -5.26 0.41
CA GLU A 173 56.60 -4.25 -0.14
C GLU A 173 56.68 -4.30 -1.68
N GLN A 174 56.56 -5.48 -2.28
CA GLN A 174 56.48 -5.60 -3.74
C GLN A 174 55.18 -5.04 -4.32
N ALA A 175 54.08 -5.09 -3.55
CA ALA A 175 52.77 -4.61 -3.98
C ALA A 175 52.55 -3.12 -3.64
N VAL A 176 53.19 -2.63 -2.58
CA VAL A 176 53.07 -1.28 -2.05
C VAL A 176 54.47 -0.81 -1.69
N ASP A 177 54.94 0.30 -2.26
CA ASP A 177 56.16 0.98 -1.81
C ASP A 177 55.93 1.57 -0.40
N SER A 178 55.92 0.72 0.63
CA SER A 178 55.97 1.16 2.03
C SER A 178 57.41 1.57 2.37
N ARG A 179 57.56 2.37 3.44
CA ARG A 179 58.88 2.81 3.92
C ARG A 179 59.30 2.09 5.20
N ASP A 180 58.56 1.06 5.58
CA ASP A 180 58.76 0.35 6.83
C ASP A 180 59.74 -0.79 6.58
N SER A 181 60.77 -0.89 7.41
CA SER A 181 61.73 -2.01 7.38
C SER A 181 61.13 -3.28 7.99
N LEU A 182 61.70 -4.44 7.66
CA LEU A 182 61.38 -5.74 8.22
C LEU A 182 61.40 -5.72 9.76
N LEU A 183 62.38 -5.01 10.34
CA LEU A 183 62.48 -4.83 11.80
C LEU A 183 61.30 -4.03 12.38
N GLN A 184 60.83 -3.00 11.68
CA GLN A 184 59.66 -2.23 12.10
C GLN A 184 58.39 -3.06 11.98
N PHE A 185 58.25 -3.83 10.89
CA PHE A 185 57.13 -4.75 10.71
C PHE A 185 57.07 -5.82 11.81
N GLU A 186 58.21 -6.40 12.20
CA GLU A 186 58.30 -7.34 13.32
C GLU A 186 57.93 -6.73 14.67
N ALA A 187 58.14 -5.43 14.84
CA ALA A 187 57.85 -4.71 16.08
C ALA A 187 56.38 -4.27 16.22
N LEU A 188 55.59 -4.37 15.15
CA LEU A 188 54.16 -4.04 15.18
C LEU A 188 53.40 -5.01 16.10
N SER A 189 52.36 -4.50 16.76
CA SER A 189 51.39 -5.36 17.42
C SER A 189 50.64 -6.22 16.41
N ASP A 190 50.05 -7.35 16.85
CA ASP A 190 49.28 -8.23 15.96
C ASP A 190 48.11 -7.49 15.29
N ALA A 191 47.48 -6.54 15.99
CA ALA A 191 46.44 -5.70 15.43
C ALA A 191 46.98 -4.74 14.35
N GLU A 192 48.06 -4.00 14.64
CA GLU A 192 48.67 -3.07 13.68
C GLU A 192 49.23 -3.78 12.45
N ALA A 193 49.87 -4.94 12.64
CA ALA A 193 50.39 -5.76 11.56
C ALA A 193 49.27 -6.27 10.64
N SER A 194 48.12 -6.65 11.20
CA SER A 194 46.97 -7.05 10.38
C SER A 194 46.46 -5.90 9.51
N ILE A 195 46.34 -4.69 10.07
CA ILE A 195 45.91 -3.50 9.33
C ILE A 195 46.96 -3.14 8.27
N PHE A 196 48.26 -3.21 8.61
CA PHE A 196 49.36 -2.96 7.68
C PHE A 196 49.27 -3.89 6.46
N LEU A 197 49.12 -5.20 6.67
CA LEU A 197 49.00 -6.17 5.57
C LEU A 197 47.74 -5.91 4.71
N LEU A 198 46.65 -5.46 5.31
CA LEU A 198 45.38 -5.14 4.62
C LEU A 198 45.34 -3.72 4.01
N SER A 199 46.24 -2.83 4.40
CA SER A 199 46.25 -1.41 4.01
C SER A 199 46.52 -1.24 2.51
N ARG A 200 46.04 -0.15 1.89
CA ARG A 200 46.23 0.12 0.46
C ARG A 200 46.55 1.58 0.19
N GLN A 201 47.29 1.85 -0.89
CA GLN A 201 47.48 3.21 -1.38
C GLN A 201 46.18 3.73 -2.03
N PRO A 202 45.78 4.97 -1.75
CA PRO A 202 44.50 5.54 -2.21
C PRO A 202 44.45 5.83 -3.73
N ASP A 203 45.59 5.84 -4.44
CA ASP A 203 45.68 6.35 -5.82
C ASP A 203 45.72 5.26 -6.93
N MET A 204 45.47 3.98 -6.60
CA MET A 204 45.58 2.89 -7.58
C MET A 204 44.30 2.73 -8.44
N PRO A 205 44.44 2.50 -9.77
CA PRO A 205 43.30 2.35 -10.68
C PRO A 205 42.47 1.11 -10.36
N SER A 206 41.16 1.19 -10.66
CA SER A 206 40.14 0.17 -10.35
C SER A 206 40.41 -1.24 -10.90
N THR A 207 41.35 -1.40 -11.83
CA THR A 207 41.83 -2.70 -12.31
C THR A 207 42.74 -3.44 -11.32
N VAL A 208 43.41 -2.75 -10.39
CA VAL A 208 44.24 -3.35 -9.31
C VAL A 208 43.40 -3.66 -8.06
N GLN A 209 42.12 -3.26 -8.02
CA GLN A 209 41.17 -3.73 -7.00
C GLN A 209 40.95 -5.26 -7.08
N LEU A 210 41.33 -5.91 -8.18
CA LEU A 210 41.10 -7.34 -8.47
C LEU A 210 41.94 -8.34 -7.66
N ASP A 211 42.98 -7.91 -6.93
CA ASP A 211 43.96 -8.82 -6.30
C ASP A 211 43.87 -8.94 -4.76
N ILE A 212 42.79 -8.47 -4.13
CA ILE A 212 42.62 -8.59 -2.65
C ILE A 212 42.70 -10.04 -2.19
N ASP A 213 42.16 -10.95 -3.00
CA ASP A 213 42.21 -12.38 -2.75
C ASP A 213 43.64 -12.92 -2.79
N HIS A 214 44.51 -12.37 -3.63
CA HIS A 214 45.93 -12.73 -3.67
C HIS A 214 46.66 -12.23 -2.42
N ASP A 215 46.44 -10.97 -2.01
CA ASP A 215 47.02 -10.41 -0.79
C ASP A 215 46.64 -11.24 0.45
N LEU A 216 45.38 -11.65 0.53
CA LEU A 216 44.87 -12.49 1.63
C LEU A 216 45.46 -13.90 1.60
N ARG A 217 45.62 -14.50 0.42
CA ARG A 217 46.18 -15.86 0.25
C ARG A 217 47.67 -15.94 0.48
N GLU A 218 48.42 -14.95 0.02
CA GLU A 218 49.89 -14.99 -0.01
C GLU A 218 50.57 -14.18 1.09
N SER A 219 49.89 -13.19 1.68
CA SER A 219 50.48 -12.34 2.73
C SER A 219 49.78 -12.51 4.08
N PHE A 220 48.48 -12.17 4.17
CA PHE A 220 47.78 -12.22 5.46
C PHE A 220 47.54 -13.65 5.98
N GLY A 221 47.16 -14.57 5.10
CA GLY A 221 46.96 -15.97 5.42
C GLY A 221 48.20 -16.62 6.05
N PRO A 222 49.38 -16.60 5.38
CA PRO A 222 50.61 -17.17 5.94
C PRO A 222 51.05 -16.49 7.24
N TRP A 223 50.78 -15.19 7.40
CA TRP A 223 51.06 -14.45 8.64
C TRP A 223 50.28 -15.00 9.85
N LEU A 224 49.01 -15.40 9.66
CA LEU A 224 48.18 -16.01 10.70
C LEU A 224 48.58 -17.44 11.08
N TYR A 225 49.35 -18.13 10.23
CA TYR A 225 49.80 -19.51 10.51
C TYR A 225 50.88 -19.58 11.58
N ASN A 226 51.41 -18.44 12.05
CA ASN A 226 52.31 -18.40 13.19
C ASN A 226 51.58 -18.82 14.48
N PRO A 227 51.97 -19.93 15.14
CA PRO A 227 51.31 -20.41 16.35
C PRO A 227 51.40 -19.43 17.53
N ASP A 228 52.44 -18.59 17.59
CA ASP A 228 52.69 -17.69 18.72
C ASP A 228 51.65 -16.56 18.83
N ARG A 229 50.92 -16.31 17.74
CA ARG A 229 49.83 -15.31 17.68
C ARG A 229 48.52 -15.81 18.30
N TRP A 230 48.42 -17.11 18.54
CA TRP A 230 47.22 -17.74 19.08
C TRP A 230 47.38 -17.96 20.59
N LYS A 231 46.62 -17.20 21.38
CA LYS A 231 46.60 -17.31 22.85
C LYS A 231 45.34 -18.04 23.29
N GLU A 232 45.50 -18.93 24.25
CA GLU A 232 44.39 -19.54 24.98
C GLU A 232 44.13 -18.71 26.24
N ALA A 233 42.88 -18.31 26.46
CA ALA A 233 42.49 -17.72 27.74
C ALA A 233 42.83 -18.72 28.88
N GLY A 234 43.38 -18.21 29.98
CA GLY A 234 44.01 -18.98 31.06
C GLY A 234 43.09 -19.97 31.82
N PRO A 235 43.55 -20.51 32.98
CA PRO A 235 43.10 -21.78 33.57
C PRO A 235 41.65 -21.85 34.10
N ASP A 236 40.83 -20.81 33.93
CA ASP A 236 39.44 -20.72 34.40
C ASP A 236 38.41 -21.33 33.42
N GLY A 237 38.82 -22.35 32.64
CA GLY A 237 37.88 -23.21 31.89
C GLY A 237 37.12 -22.55 30.73
N GLY A 238 37.56 -21.38 30.26
CA GLY A 238 37.03 -20.77 29.04
C GLY A 238 37.63 -21.41 27.79
N THR A 239 36.80 -21.79 26.82
CA THR A 239 37.22 -22.28 25.48
C THR A 239 37.64 -21.15 24.53
N ASP A 240 37.88 -19.94 25.05
CA ASP A 240 38.05 -18.73 24.24
C ASP A 240 39.48 -18.66 23.67
N ILE A 241 39.57 -18.92 22.37
CA ILE A 241 40.76 -18.74 21.55
C ILE A 241 40.84 -17.27 21.13
N VAL A 242 41.97 -16.61 21.37
CA VAL A 242 42.18 -15.20 21.04
C VAL A 242 43.37 -15.03 20.09
N CYS A 243 43.13 -14.36 18.98
CA CYS A 243 44.14 -13.85 18.06
C CYS A 243 43.75 -12.42 17.69
N GLU A 244 44.52 -11.44 18.16
CA GLU A 244 44.20 -10.01 18.00
C GLU A 244 44.12 -9.61 16.52
N GLY A 245 45.09 -10.04 15.70
CA GLY A 245 45.09 -9.76 14.27
C GLY A 245 43.92 -10.41 13.50
N TRP A 246 43.44 -11.59 13.94
CA TRP A 246 42.24 -12.20 13.37
C TRP A 246 40.98 -11.40 13.70
N GLN A 247 40.86 -10.92 14.95
CA GLN A 247 39.73 -10.07 15.35
C GLN A 247 39.71 -8.74 14.61
N GLU A 248 40.89 -8.14 14.40
CA GLU A 248 41.01 -6.88 13.67
C GLU A 248 40.66 -7.05 12.19
N PHE A 249 41.09 -8.15 11.55
CA PHE A 249 40.63 -8.49 10.20
C PHE A 249 39.11 -8.63 10.10
N ARG A 250 38.46 -9.31 11.06
CA ARG A 250 37.00 -9.46 11.07
C ARG A 250 36.31 -8.09 11.18
N THR A 251 36.83 -7.22 12.03
CA THR A 251 36.32 -5.86 12.21
C THR A 251 36.52 -5.02 10.95
N TRP A 252 37.71 -5.09 10.35
CA TRP A 252 38.01 -4.47 9.07
C TRP A 252 37.04 -4.93 7.98
N LEU A 253 36.81 -6.25 7.82
CA LEU A 253 35.94 -6.78 6.76
C LEU A 253 34.49 -6.29 6.90
N VAL A 254 33.96 -6.26 8.13
CA VAL A 254 32.62 -5.70 8.41
C VAL A 254 32.58 -4.19 8.13
N SER A 255 33.64 -3.45 8.47
CA SER A 255 33.74 -2.02 8.15
C SER A 255 33.76 -1.77 6.63
N GLN A 256 34.43 -2.65 5.86
CA GLN A 256 34.42 -2.61 4.40
C GLN A 256 33.03 -2.94 3.85
N ALA A 257 32.32 -3.92 4.42
CA ALA A 257 30.95 -4.22 4.00
C ALA A 257 29.99 -3.02 4.18
N ALA A 258 30.18 -2.24 5.24
CA ALA A 258 29.38 -1.04 5.51
C ALA A 258 29.74 0.17 4.64
N SER A 259 31.03 0.35 4.31
CA SER A 259 31.56 1.53 3.57
C SER A 259 31.73 1.30 2.07
N SER A 260 32.25 0.14 1.67
CA SER A 260 32.57 -0.25 0.29
C SER A 260 32.29 -1.75 0.08
N TRP A 261 31.01 -2.08 -0.13
CA TRP A 261 30.55 -3.46 -0.31
C TRP A 261 31.28 -4.26 -1.42
N PRO A 262 31.77 -3.69 -2.55
CA PRO A 262 32.41 -4.49 -3.59
C PRO A 262 33.68 -5.19 -3.10
N ILE A 263 34.44 -4.55 -2.21
CA ILE A 263 35.65 -5.09 -1.59
C ILE A 263 35.29 -6.29 -0.71
N ALA A 264 34.32 -6.11 0.19
CA ALA A 264 33.89 -7.17 1.10
C ALA A 264 33.31 -8.36 0.34
N VAL A 265 32.46 -8.12 -0.66
CA VAL A 265 31.88 -9.19 -1.48
C VAL A 265 32.97 -9.92 -2.27
N GLN A 266 33.93 -9.22 -2.88
CA GLN A 266 35.05 -9.89 -3.58
C GLN A 266 35.85 -10.82 -2.64
N VAL A 267 36.17 -10.35 -1.43
CA VAL A 267 36.85 -11.18 -0.42
C VAL A 267 36.01 -12.41 -0.08
N LEU A 268 34.74 -12.25 0.23
CA LEU A 268 33.85 -13.35 0.60
C LEU A 268 33.60 -14.34 -0.54
N GLU A 269 33.61 -13.87 -1.79
CA GLU A 269 33.38 -14.73 -2.95
C GLU A 269 34.60 -15.53 -3.34
N LYS A 270 35.79 -14.91 -3.29
CA LYS A 270 37.02 -15.49 -3.81
C LYS A 270 37.85 -16.18 -2.73
N TRP A 271 37.86 -15.68 -1.50
CA TRP A 271 38.69 -16.23 -0.42
C TRP A 271 37.93 -17.24 0.45
N GLY A 272 38.49 -18.44 0.57
CA GLY A 272 37.94 -19.53 1.37
C GLY A 272 38.13 -19.42 2.89
N GLY A 273 38.77 -18.35 3.37
CA GLY A 273 39.21 -18.22 4.76
C GLY A 273 40.57 -18.89 4.98
N ILE A 274 40.88 -19.28 6.22
CA ILE A 274 42.21 -19.77 6.62
C ILE A 274 42.64 -21.09 5.94
N ASP A 275 41.69 -21.83 5.35
CA ASP A 275 41.97 -23.05 4.60
C ASP A 275 42.46 -22.78 3.17
N ASP A 276 42.21 -21.56 2.66
CA ASP A 276 42.59 -21.10 1.33
C ASP A 276 43.80 -20.17 1.45
N VAL A 277 44.93 -20.74 1.88
CA VAL A 277 46.22 -20.04 2.06
C VAL A 277 47.25 -20.62 1.12
N CYS A 278 47.97 -19.75 0.41
CA CYS A 278 49.03 -20.13 -0.51
C CYS A 278 50.38 -19.94 0.16
N LEU A 279 50.95 -21.05 0.65
CA LEU A 279 52.33 -21.09 1.09
C LEU A 279 53.22 -21.25 -0.16
N SER A 280 53.78 -20.13 -0.62
CA SER A 280 54.66 -20.11 -1.80
C SER A 280 56.03 -20.74 -1.50
N HIS A 281 56.84 -20.97 -2.54
CA HIS A 281 58.25 -21.40 -2.40
C HIS A 281 58.49 -22.74 -1.69
N GLY A 282 57.55 -23.68 -1.76
CA GLY A 282 57.68 -25.02 -1.15
C GLY A 282 57.62 -25.03 0.38
N LEU A 283 57.18 -23.91 0.98
CA LEU A 283 57.05 -23.75 2.42
C LEU A 283 55.90 -24.59 2.96
N THR A 284 56.10 -25.20 4.13
CA THR A 284 55.05 -25.99 4.79
C THR A 284 54.90 -25.55 6.23
N MET A 285 53.70 -25.06 6.55
CA MET A 285 53.27 -24.73 7.90
C MET A 285 52.00 -25.50 8.23
N LYS A 286 51.85 -25.89 9.50
CA LYS A 286 50.66 -26.55 9.98
C LYS A 286 50.08 -25.74 11.13
N LEU A 287 48.86 -25.26 10.94
CA LEU A 287 48.07 -24.68 12.02
C LEU A 287 47.34 -25.81 12.75
N ALA A 288 47.22 -25.73 14.08
CA ALA A 288 46.50 -26.72 14.86
C ALA A 288 45.01 -26.73 14.46
N LYS A 289 44.41 -27.93 14.35
CA LYS A 289 43.02 -28.12 13.90
C LYS A 289 42.01 -27.25 14.68
N ARG A 290 42.17 -27.15 16.00
CA ARG A 290 41.31 -26.30 16.86
C ARG A 290 41.29 -24.82 16.44
N PHE A 291 42.42 -24.26 16.00
CA PHE A 291 42.50 -22.87 15.54
C PHE A 291 41.87 -22.74 14.16
N GLN A 292 42.03 -23.74 13.28
CA GLN A 292 41.36 -23.80 11.99
C GLN A 292 39.83 -23.86 12.16
N ASP A 293 39.33 -24.72 13.04
CA ASP A 293 37.89 -24.86 13.31
C ASP A 293 37.30 -23.56 13.89
N HIS A 294 38.01 -22.92 14.83
CA HIS A 294 37.63 -21.60 15.35
C HIS A 294 37.59 -20.52 14.25
N CYS A 295 38.59 -20.50 13.36
CA CYS A 295 38.60 -19.58 12.21
C CYS A 295 37.45 -19.85 11.25
N ARG A 296 37.11 -21.11 10.97
CA ARG A 296 35.98 -21.48 10.11
C ARG A 296 34.67 -20.96 10.68
N GLU A 297 34.43 -21.21 11.96
CA GLU A 297 33.21 -20.76 12.64
C GLU A 297 33.12 -19.23 12.69
N THR A 298 34.20 -18.56 13.10
CA THR A 298 34.22 -17.09 13.21
C THR A 298 34.23 -16.40 11.83
N TYR A 299 34.81 -17.01 10.79
CA TYR A 299 34.74 -16.51 9.40
C TYR A 299 33.32 -16.65 8.84
N ALA A 300 32.65 -17.77 9.10
CA ALA A 300 31.23 -17.95 8.76
C ALA A 300 30.37 -16.89 9.47
N ALA A 301 30.60 -16.66 10.77
CA ALA A 301 29.89 -15.62 11.51
C ALA A 301 30.15 -14.21 10.96
N THR A 302 31.40 -13.93 10.58
CA THR A 302 31.80 -12.65 9.97
C THR A 302 31.17 -12.47 8.59
N THR A 303 31.03 -13.55 7.82
CA THR A 303 30.33 -13.55 6.53
C THR A 303 28.88 -13.10 6.72
N LEU A 304 28.17 -13.70 7.68
CA LEU A 304 26.80 -13.29 8.01
C LEU A 304 26.74 -11.83 8.49
N ALA A 305 27.68 -11.42 9.35
CA ALA A 305 27.81 -10.05 9.83
C ALA A 305 27.97 -9.03 8.69
N CYS A 306 28.79 -9.35 7.69
CA CYS A 306 29.02 -8.51 6.53
C CYS A 306 27.73 -8.31 5.75
N VAL A 307 26.97 -9.37 5.48
CA VAL A 307 25.70 -9.29 4.74
C VAL A 307 24.69 -8.39 5.45
N TYR A 308 24.58 -8.48 6.79
CA TYR A 308 23.74 -7.55 7.57
C TYR A 308 24.22 -6.10 7.54
N SER A 309 25.52 -5.88 7.34
CA SER A 309 26.15 -4.56 7.38
C SER A 309 26.09 -3.82 6.04
N VAL A 310 25.89 -4.54 4.92
CA VAL A 310 25.76 -3.92 3.59
C VAL A 310 24.54 -3.02 3.51
N GLN A 311 24.76 -1.78 3.06
CA GLN A 311 23.71 -0.76 2.91
C GLN A 311 23.23 -0.58 1.46
N ASP A 312 23.94 -1.14 0.49
CA ASP A 312 23.56 -1.01 -0.92
C ASP A 312 22.22 -1.71 -1.21
N THR A 313 21.47 -1.13 -2.14
CA THR A 313 20.14 -1.58 -2.57
C THR A 313 20.14 -2.02 -4.03
N SER A 314 21.31 -2.18 -4.66
CA SER A 314 21.42 -2.63 -6.04
C SER A 314 21.05 -4.12 -6.18
N LEU A 315 20.40 -4.47 -7.30
CA LEU A 315 20.05 -5.87 -7.60
C LEU A 315 21.29 -6.76 -7.75
N GLU A 316 22.37 -6.22 -8.30
CA GLU A 316 23.66 -6.91 -8.44
C GLU A 316 24.24 -7.28 -7.06
N CYS A 317 24.26 -6.31 -6.12
CA CYS A 317 24.74 -6.55 -4.77
C CYS A 317 23.91 -7.67 -4.09
N LEU A 318 22.58 -7.56 -4.12
CA LEU A 318 21.69 -8.55 -3.50
C LEU A 318 21.86 -9.96 -4.11
N SER A 319 22.08 -10.05 -5.42
CA SER A 319 22.37 -11.32 -6.10
C SER A 319 23.66 -11.96 -5.61
N ARG A 320 24.73 -11.17 -5.49
CA ARG A 320 26.03 -11.65 -4.98
C ARG A 320 25.95 -12.05 -3.52
N LEU A 321 25.24 -11.29 -2.68
CA LEU A 321 25.00 -11.63 -1.28
C LEU A 321 24.24 -12.96 -1.13
N TYR A 322 23.22 -13.21 -1.97
CA TYR A 322 22.51 -14.48 -2.00
C TYR A 322 23.47 -15.65 -2.29
N ASN A 323 24.30 -15.52 -3.33
CA ASN A 323 25.27 -16.55 -3.71
C ASN A 323 26.34 -16.80 -2.63
N ILE A 324 26.74 -15.76 -1.87
CA ILE A 324 27.66 -15.91 -0.74
C ILE A 324 27.01 -16.77 0.35
N VAL A 325 25.78 -16.45 0.77
CA VAL A 325 25.09 -17.19 1.85
C VAL A 325 24.75 -18.61 1.41
N ALA A 326 24.30 -18.80 0.17
CA ALA A 326 24.02 -20.13 -0.39
C ALA A 326 25.28 -21.01 -0.39
N ARG A 327 26.43 -20.48 -0.84
CA ARG A 327 27.71 -21.20 -0.77
C ARG A 327 28.18 -21.47 0.66
N LEU A 328 27.93 -20.55 1.59
CA LEU A 328 28.25 -20.76 3.00
C LEU A 328 27.45 -21.93 3.58
N ARG A 329 26.16 -22.07 3.25
CA ARG A 329 25.34 -23.22 3.68
C ARG A 329 25.88 -24.55 3.13
N VAL A 330 26.31 -24.57 1.87
CA VAL A 330 26.95 -25.76 1.27
C VAL A 330 28.25 -26.11 2.01
N ARG A 331 29.08 -25.11 2.33
CA ARG A 331 30.32 -25.31 3.11
C ARG A 331 30.06 -25.82 4.53
N LEU A 332 28.98 -25.39 5.17
CA LEU A 332 28.58 -25.84 6.51
C LEU A 332 27.79 -27.16 6.50
N ALA A 333 27.59 -27.78 5.33
CA ALA A 333 26.91 -29.07 5.15
C ALA A 333 25.47 -29.12 5.70
N TYR A 334 24.67 -28.05 5.50
CA TYR A 334 23.26 -28.02 5.91
C TYR A 334 22.27 -28.69 4.94
N ASP A 335 22.76 -29.52 4.00
CA ASP A 335 21.99 -30.46 3.16
C ASP A 335 20.76 -29.92 2.39
N GLU A 336 20.67 -28.61 2.14
CA GLU A 336 19.70 -28.04 1.21
C GLU A 336 20.29 -28.01 -0.21
N LYS A 337 19.50 -28.45 -1.20
CA LYS A 337 19.88 -28.33 -2.62
C LYS A 337 20.24 -26.88 -2.90
N TYR A 338 21.39 -26.67 -3.54
CA TYR A 338 21.78 -25.34 -3.99
C TYR A 338 20.79 -24.87 -5.05
N GLU A 339 19.91 -23.94 -4.68
CA GLU A 339 19.01 -23.27 -5.62
C GLU A 339 19.65 -21.97 -6.08
N SER A 340 19.76 -21.78 -7.39
CA SER A 340 20.17 -20.51 -7.96
C SER A 340 19.16 -19.41 -7.60
N LEU A 341 19.60 -18.15 -7.64
CA LEU A 341 18.70 -17.02 -7.35
C LEU A 341 17.48 -17.00 -8.28
N GLU A 342 17.67 -17.33 -9.55
CA GLU A 342 16.59 -17.33 -10.55
C GLU A 342 15.55 -18.39 -10.22
N GLU A 343 15.99 -19.63 -9.93
CA GLU A 343 15.11 -20.71 -9.48
C GLU A 343 14.38 -20.32 -8.20
N ALA A 344 15.08 -19.77 -7.21
CA ALA A 344 14.48 -19.35 -5.94
C ALA A 344 13.43 -18.24 -6.09
N LEU A 345 13.58 -17.35 -7.08
CA LEU A 345 12.60 -16.29 -7.38
C LEU A 345 11.36 -16.80 -8.13
N GLU A 346 11.46 -17.93 -8.81
CA GLU A 346 10.34 -18.58 -9.50
C GLU A 346 9.57 -19.52 -8.55
N THR A 347 10.30 -20.37 -7.84
CA THR A 347 9.75 -21.35 -6.90
C THR A 347 9.20 -20.68 -5.65
N LEU A 348 9.92 -19.66 -5.14
CA LEU A 348 9.71 -19.02 -3.83
C LEU A 348 9.77 -20.06 -2.69
N PRO A 349 10.99 -20.49 -2.28
CA PRO A 349 11.18 -21.59 -1.35
C PRO A 349 10.56 -21.31 0.03
N ASP A 350 10.24 -22.37 0.76
CA ASP A 350 9.83 -22.25 2.16
C ASP A 350 11.05 -21.98 3.04
N LEU A 351 11.14 -20.74 3.52
CA LEU A 351 12.17 -20.26 4.42
C LEU A 351 11.56 -19.88 5.78
N SER A 352 10.40 -20.46 6.12
CA SER A 352 9.75 -20.18 7.40
C SER A 352 10.53 -20.78 8.57
N LEU A 353 10.54 -20.05 9.68
CA LEU A 353 11.34 -20.36 10.87
C LEU A 353 10.44 -20.95 11.96
N HIS A 354 10.49 -22.27 12.15
CA HIS A 354 9.61 -22.98 13.10
C HIS A 354 10.09 -22.96 14.56
N ASN A 355 11.41 -22.85 14.80
CA ASN A 355 12.00 -23.15 16.11
C ASN A 355 12.42 -21.93 16.96
N ILE A 356 12.06 -20.71 16.57
CA ILE A 356 12.83 -19.53 17.03
C ILE A 356 11.99 -18.39 17.59
N SER A 357 11.20 -18.69 18.62
CA SER A 357 10.57 -17.64 19.45
C SER A 357 11.60 -16.69 20.09
N THR A 358 12.88 -17.07 20.15
CA THR A 358 13.98 -16.27 20.70
C THR A 358 14.53 -15.20 19.73
N LEU A 359 14.39 -15.38 18.41
CA LEU A 359 14.85 -14.41 17.40
C LEU A 359 13.86 -13.26 17.17
N TRP A 360 12.64 -13.39 17.68
CA TRP A 360 11.56 -12.42 17.49
C TRP A 360 11.34 -11.50 18.70
N GLN A 361 12.30 -11.48 19.65
CA GLN A 361 12.28 -10.56 20.79
C GLN A 361 12.77 -9.16 20.35
N ASP A 362 12.23 -8.08 20.92
CA ASP A 362 12.56 -6.68 20.58
C ASP A 362 14.07 -6.36 20.57
N ARG A 363 14.88 -7.16 21.27
CA ARG A 363 16.34 -7.04 21.30
C ARG A 363 17.02 -7.45 19.99
N THR A 364 16.38 -8.18 19.08
CA THR A 364 17.03 -8.63 17.83
C THR A 364 17.31 -7.50 16.85
N ALA A 365 16.46 -6.47 16.82
CA ALA A 365 16.75 -5.23 16.10
C ALA A 365 17.99 -4.51 16.65
N SER A 366 18.25 -4.60 17.97
CA SER A 366 19.49 -4.06 18.56
C SER A 366 20.71 -4.95 18.26
N LEU A 367 20.56 -6.28 18.23
CA LEU A 367 21.63 -7.23 17.88
C LEU A 367 22.08 -7.12 16.42
N ALA A 368 21.22 -6.63 15.52
CA ALA A 368 21.57 -6.33 14.15
C ALA A 368 22.30 -4.98 14.00
N LYS A 369 22.28 -4.11 15.02
CA LYS A 369 22.88 -2.76 14.99
C LYS A 369 24.17 -2.71 15.79
N ASP A 370 24.18 -3.30 16.96
CA ASP A 370 25.28 -3.25 17.92
C ASP A 370 25.87 -4.66 18.13
N ASN A 371 27.21 -4.75 18.17
CA ASN A 371 27.93 -6.00 18.49
C ASN A 371 27.60 -7.19 17.56
N ILE A 372 27.51 -6.93 16.25
CA ILE A 372 27.24 -7.95 15.22
C ILE A 372 28.28 -9.09 15.24
N LEU A 373 29.52 -8.80 15.65
CA LEU A 373 30.62 -9.76 15.75
C LEU A 373 30.73 -10.49 17.09
N ALA A 374 29.84 -10.21 18.06
CA ALA A 374 29.89 -10.83 19.37
C ALA A 374 29.68 -12.36 19.30
N PRO A 375 30.41 -13.16 20.09
CA PRO A 375 30.40 -14.63 20.00
C PRO A 375 29.06 -15.28 20.37
N LYS A 376 28.10 -14.52 20.93
CA LYS A 376 26.78 -15.01 21.34
C LYS A 376 25.62 -14.33 20.59
N ASN A 377 25.87 -13.77 19.42
CA ASN A 377 24.82 -13.17 18.61
C ASN A 377 24.08 -14.24 17.79
N LEU A 378 22.78 -14.40 18.05
CA LEU A 378 21.93 -15.40 17.40
C LEU A 378 21.72 -15.15 15.90
N LEU A 379 21.91 -13.91 15.43
CA LEU A 379 21.76 -13.55 14.01
C LEU A 379 22.99 -13.92 13.18
N THR A 380 24.18 -13.92 13.80
CA THR A 380 25.46 -14.16 13.12
C THR A 380 26.13 -15.46 13.53
N SER A 381 25.63 -16.16 14.54
CA SER A 381 26.06 -17.54 14.82
C SER A 381 25.77 -18.41 13.59
N PRO A 382 26.76 -19.12 13.00
CA PRO A 382 26.60 -19.86 11.76
C PRO A 382 25.78 -21.12 12.00
N THR A 383 24.46 -20.96 12.06
CA THR A 383 23.47 -22.02 12.26
C THR A 383 22.61 -22.16 11.00
N ALA A 384 21.98 -23.33 10.81
CA ALA A 384 21.05 -23.54 9.70
C ALA A 384 19.90 -22.52 9.68
N GLU A 385 19.47 -22.05 10.85
CA GLU A 385 18.39 -21.07 10.97
C GLU A 385 18.82 -19.63 10.65
N SER A 386 19.97 -19.18 11.18
CA SER A 386 20.49 -17.83 10.91
C SER A 386 20.75 -17.59 9.42
N THR A 387 21.30 -18.60 8.74
CA THR A 387 21.57 -18.56 7.31
C THR A 387 20.27 -18.62 6.50
N ARG A 388 19.23 -19.33 6.98
CA ARG A 388 17.91 -19.38 6.34
C ARG A 388 17.18 -18.05 6.46
N LEU A 389 17.19 -17.46 7.65
CA LEU A 389 16.69 -16.11 7.91
C LEU A 389 17.35 -15.10 6.96
N LEU A 390 18.67 -15.15 6.84
CA LEU A 390 19.40 -14.21 5.99
C LEU A 390 19.06 -14.38 4.51
N LEU A 391 18.91 -15.62 4.01
CA LEU A 391 18.40 -15.86 2.65
C LEU A 391 17.00 -15.26 2.46
N ALA A 392 16.11 -15.42 3.43
CA ALA A 392 14.77 -14.87 3.37
C ALA A 392 14.77 -13.33 3.34
N LEU A 393 15.66 -12.70 4.11
CA LEU A 393 15.87 -11.24 4.11
C LEU A 393 16.44 -10.74 2.78
N ILE A 394 17.44 -11.43 2.21
CA ILE A 394 18.02 -11.07 0.90
C ILE A 394 16.98 -11.19 -0.21
N LEU A 395 16.26 -12.32 -0.28
CA LEU A 395 15.20 -12.51 -1.27
C LEU A 395 14.07 -11.49 -1.08
N SER A 396 13.75 -11.15 0.16
CA SER A 396 12.77 -10.10 0.45
C SER A 396 13.25 -8.73 -0.05
N ALA A 397 14.49 -8.35 0.24
CA ALA A 397 15.12 -7.12 -0.25
C ALA A 397 15.16 -7.07 -1.79
N TYR A 398 15.46 -8.20 -2.43
CA TYR A 398 15.49 -8.33 -3.88
C TYR A 398 14.10 -8.11 -4.48
N ASN A 399 13.07 -8.77 -3.95
CA ASN A 399 11.69 -8.61 -4.42
C ASN A 399 11.17 -7.17 -4.24
N LEU A 400 11.48 -6.52 -3.11
CA LEU A 400 11.11 -5.11 -2.89
C LEU A 400 11.79 -4.19 -3.91
N THR A 401 13.08 -4.38 -4.14
CA THR A 401 13.89 -3.59 -5.08
C THR A 401 13.41 -3.78 -6.52
N LEU A 402 13.10 -5.02 -6.92
CA LEU A 402 12.53 -5.35 -8.23
C LEU A 402 11.22 -4.60 -8.51
N HIS A 403 10.42 -4.35 -7.47
CA HIS A 403 9.15 -3.64 -7.55
C HIS A 403 9.26 -2.13 -7.29
N GLY A 404 10.46 -1.57 -7.41
CA GLY A 404 10.68 -0.13 -7.34
C GLY A 404 10.79 0.43 -5.92
N HIS A 405 10.91 -0.42 -4.90
CA HIS A 405 11.21 -0.03 -3.53
C HIS A 405 12.63 -0.48 -3.14
N PRO A 406 13.67 0.28 -3.49
CA PRO A 406 15.06 -0.09 -3.19
C PRO A 406 15.24 -0.30 -1.68
N SER A 407 15.63 -1.51 -1.30
CA SER A 407 15.72 -1.92 0.10
C SER A 407 16.99 -2.75 0.32
N SER A 408 17.75 -2.41 1.36
CA SER A 408 18.90 -3.20 1.78
C SER A 408 18.47 -4.35 2.68
N VAL A 409 19.32 -5.37 2.84
CA VAL A 409 19.08 -6.49 3.77
C VAL A 409 18.82 -5.97 5.18
N ARG A 410 19.56 -4.94 5.62
CA ARG A 410 19.38 -4.29 6.91
C ARG A 410 17.99 -3.65 7.05
N ARG A 411 17.53 -2.91 6.02
CA ARG A 411 16.22 -2.26 6.05
C ARG A 411 15.08 -3.27 6.14
N VAL A 412 15.20 -4.39 5.41
CA VAL A 412 14.24 -5.49 5.49
C VAL A 412 14.29 -6.16 6.86
N GLY A 413 15.48 -6.37 7.41
CA GLY A 413 15.68 -6.82 8.78
C GLY A 413 14.94 -5.95 9.79
N ASP A 414 15.09 -4.62 9.71
CA ASP A 414 14.36 -3.68 10.56
C ASP A 414 12.84 -3.84 10.42
N LEU A 415 12.31 -3.98 9.19
CA LEU A 415 10.87 -4.22 8.96
C LEU A 415 10.40 -5.54 9.58
N THR A 416 11.20 -6.60 9.50
CA THR A 416 10.86 -7.94 10.04
C THR A 416 10.94 -8.01 11.56
N PHE A 417 11.96 -7.39 12.16
CA PHE A 417 12.24 -7.51 13.60
C PHE A 417 11.42 -6.53 14.42
N LEU A 418 11.23 -5.29 13.95
CA LEU A 418 10.44 -4.28 14.68
C LEU A 418 8.93 -4.51 14.57
N ARG A 419 8.48 -5.22 13.53
CA ARG A 419 7.05 -5.53 13.28
C ARG A 419 6.13 -4.31 13.34
N ASP A 420 6.63 -3.12 12.96
CA ASP A 420 5.81 -1.91 12.94
C ASP A 420 4.77 -1.99 11.82
N THR A 421 3.51 -2.15 12.22
CA THR A 421 2.34 -2.17 11.33
C THR A 421 2.26 -0.96 10.41
N ARG A 422 2.65 0.24 10.88
CA ARG A 422 2.53 1.47 10.07
C ARG A 422 3.58 1.51 8.98
N ASP A 423 4.82 1.17 9.33
CA ASP A 423 5.94 1.13 8.37
C ASP A 423 5.74 0.03 7.33
N GLN A 424 5.37 -1.19 7.76
CA GLN A 424 5.05 -2.29 6.85
C GLN A 424 3.90 -1.93 5.89
N ASN A 425 2.81 -1.35 6.39
CA ASN A 425 1.69 -0.91 5.55
C ASN A 425 2.12 0.18 4.56
N ALA A 426 2.95 1.15 4.97
CA ALA A 426 3.42 2.20 4.07
C ALA A 426 4.26 1.65 2.91
N VAL A 427 5.13 0.67 3.17
CA VAL A 427 5.89 -0.02 2.12
C VAL A 427 4.96 -0.84 1.23
N PHE A 428 4.03 -1.60 1.82
CA PHE A 428 3.05 -2.41 1.09
C PHE A 428 2.19 -1.55 0.13
N THR A 429 1.63 -0.43 0.60
CA THR A 429 0.81 0.45 -0.24
C THR A 429 1.60 1.05 -1.40
N LYS A 430 2.88 1.41 -1.21
CA LYS A 430 3.76 1.89 -2.29
C LYS A 430 4.02 0.83 -3.36
N LEU A 431 4.24 -0.41 -2.94
CA LEU A 431 4.40 -1.54 -3.86
C LEU A 431 3.11 -1.79 -4.63
N LEU A 432 1.97 -1.80 -3.93
CA LEU A 432 0.66 -2.02 -4.53
C LEU A 432 0.36 -0.97 -5.61
N TRP A 433 0.69 0.29 -5.35
CA TRP A 433 0.56 1.36 -6.35
C TRP A 433 1.46 1.14 -7.57
N THR A 434 2.69 0.66 -7.37
CA THR A 434 3.61 0.36 -8.47
C THR A 434 3.10 -0.83 -9.30
N ILE A 435 2.55 -1.84 -8.63
CA ILE A 435 1.89 -2.99 -9.27
C ILE A 435 0.67 -2.51 -10.06
N GLU A 436 -0.16 -1.63 -9.49
CA GLU A 436 -1.34 -1.06 -10.17
C GLU A 436 -0.95 -0.33 -11.47
N LYS A 437 0.09 0.49 -11.41
CA LYS A 437 0.63 1.20 -12.60
C LYS A 437 1.13 0.23 -13.67
N GLN A 438 1.71 -0.91 -13.29
CA GLN A 438 2.19 -1.92 -14.23
C GLN A 438 1.07 -2.85 -14.73
N ALA A 439 0.04 -3.07 -13.91
CA ALA A 439 -1.12 -3.91 -14.20
C ALA A 439 -1.96 -3.38 -15.36
N SER A 440 -2.00 -2.05 -15.57
CA SER A 440 -2.68 -1.46 -16.74
C SER A 440 -2.03 -1.81 -18.08
N THR A 441 -0.77 -2.23 -18.07
CA THR A 441 0.02 -2.51 -19.29
C THR A 441 0.34 -4.00 -19.46
N ARG A 442 0.35 -4.78 -18.37
CA ARG A 442 0.72 -6.20 -18.36
C ARG A 442 -0.50 -7.13 -18.26
N ASN A 443 -0.28 -8.41 -18.56
CA ASN A 443 -1.30 -9.48 -18.53
C ASN A 443 -1.77 -9.84 -17.11
N ASP A 444 -2.90 -10.55 -17.01
CA ASP A 444 -3.48 -11.03 -15.74
C ASP A 444 -2.50 -11.91 -14.93
N GLU A 445 -1.66 -12.67 -15.61
CA GLU A 445 -0.59 -13.49 -15.02
C GLU A 445 0.35 -12.67 -14.12
N TYR A 446 0.62 -11.41 -14.48
CA TYR A 446 1.49 -10.53 -13.70
C TYR A 446 0.87 -10.19 -12.33
N ILE A 447 -0.46 -10.00 -12.25
CA ILE A 447 -1.14 -9.69 -10.99
C ILE A 447 -1.12 -10.92 -10.07
N VAL A 448 -1.37 -12.11 -10.63
CA VAL A 448 -1.29 -13.38 -9.89
C VAL A 448 0.13 -13.61 -9.35
N TRP A 449 1.12 -13.42 -10.22
CA TRP A 449 2.54 -13.52 -9.88
C TRP A 449 2.97 -12.51 -8.81
N ALA A 450 2.47 -11.27 -8.87
CA ALA A 450 2.75 -10.23 -7.88
C ALA A 450 2.09 -10.55 -6.53
N ARG A 451 0.86 -11.09 -6.56
CA ARG A 451 0.17 -11.59 -5.37
C ARG A 451 0.94 -12.72 -4.70
N LYS A 452 1.42 -13.71 -5.46
CA LYS A 452 2.23 -14.82 -4.91
C LYS A 452 3.45 -14.29 -4.15
N ARG A 453 4.18 -13.33 -4.73
CA ARG A 453 5.35 -12.69 -4.09
C ARG A 453 5.01 -11.92 -2.82
N LEU A 454 3.96 -11.09 -2.85
CA LEU A 454 3.57 -10.30 -1.68
C LEU A 454 3.10 -11.19 -0.52
N LEU A 455 2.38 -12.29 -0.82
CA LEU A 455 2.02 -13.29 0.19
C LEU A 455 3.25 -14.06 0.70
N TRP A 456 4.20 -14.38 -0.16
CA TRP A 456 5.47 -14.96 0.27
C TRP A 456 6.26 -13.98 1.17
N LEU A 457 6.28 -12.67 0.89
CA LEU A 457 6.89 -11.67 1.78
C LEU A 457 6.23 -11.60 3.16
N ARG A 458 4.99 -12.07 3.31
CA ARG A 458 4.28 -12.10 4.59
C ARG A 458 4.71 -13.28 5.47
N GLY A 459 4.95 -14.47 4.88
CA GLY A 459 5.19 -15.71 5.65
C GLY A 459 6.44 -16.50 5.28
N TRP A 460 7.19 -16.07 4.26
CA TRP A 460 8.31 -16.77 3.61
C TRP A 460 8.02 -18.22 3.23
N ARG A 461 6.78 -18.47 2.79
CA ARG A 461 6.27 -19.80 2.44
C ARG A 461 5.35 -19.69 1.23
N ASP A 462 5.10 -20.82 0.58
CA ASP A 462 4.14 -20.85 -0.52
C ASP A 462 2.71 -20.60 0.01
N ALA A 463 1.99 -19.72 -0.66
CA ALA A 463 0.64 -19.30 -0.29
C ALA A 463 -0.40 -20.42 -0.45
N ALA A 464 -0.09 -21.43 -1.28
CA ALA A 464 -0.95 -22.59 -1.55
C ALA A 464 -0.83 -23.70 -0.49
N ALA A 465 0.30 -23.80 0.22
CA ALA A 465 0.58 -24.89 1.16
C ALA A 465 0.21 -24.56 2.63
N SER A 466 -0.29 -23.35 2.91
CA SER A 466 -0.42 -22.84 4.29
C SER A 466 -1.65 -23.39 5.04
N VAL A 467 -1.42 -24.02 6.20
CA VAL A 467 -2.44 -24.26 7.23
C VAL A 467 -2.68 -22.96 8.03
N PRO A 468 -3.93 -22.57 8.33
CA PRO A 468 -4.27 -21.26 8.94
C PRO A 468 -3.80 -21.02 10.40
N GLN A 469 -3.05 -21.93 11.03
CA GLN A 469 -2.72 -21.87 12.47
C GLN A 469 -1.27 -21.48 12.82
N GLU A 470 -0.42 -21.22 11.84
CA GLU A 470 0.99 -20.91 12.11
C GLU A 470 1.30 -19.41 12.13
N ILE A 471 2.23 -19.03 12.99
CA ILE A 471 2.70 -17.65 13.15
C ILE A 471 3.50 -17.26 11.91
N ASP A 472 2.98 -16.31 11.14
CA ASP A 472 3.70 -15.74 10.01
C ASP A 472 4.85 -14.86 10.51
N ASN A 473 6.03 -15.10 9.94
CA ASN A 473 7.29 -14.52 10.40
C ASN A 473 7.99 -13.66 9.33
N GLY A 474 7.33 -13.38 8.19
CA GLY A 474 7.92 -12.62 7.10
C GLY A 474 7.96 -11.11 7.29
N THR A 475 8.47 -10.41 6.28
CA THR A 475 8.61 -8.95 6.20
C THR A 475 7.29 -8.19 6.39
N PHE A 476 6.17 -8.75 5.93
CA PHE A 476 4.83 -8.17 6.10
C PHE A 476 3.96 -8.92 7.11
N CYS A 477 4.56 -9.63 8.06
CA CYS A 477 3.84 -10.46 9.04
C CYS A 477 2.79 -9.69 9.85
N ALA A 478 2.98 -8.38 10.09
CA ALA A 478 2.04 -7.57 10.86
C ALA A 478 0.76 -7.23 10.08
N ILE A 479 0.78 -7.37 8.74
CA ILE A 479 -0.39 -7.15 7.88
C ILE A 479 -1.20 -8.46 7.83
N GLN A 480 -2.51 -8.36 8.06
CA GLN A 480 -3.39 -9.52 7.95
C GLN A 480 -3.53 -9.97 6.50
N ARG A 481 -3.50 -11.29 6.25
CA ARG A 481 -3.70 -11.87 4.90
C ARG A 481 -5.00 -11.38 4.26
N GLN A 482 -6.09 -11.34 5.04
CA GLN A 482 -7.40 -10.84 4.59
C GLN A 482 -7.33 -9.38 4.14
N SER A 483 -6.53 -8.53 4.81
CA SER A 483 -6.35 -7.14 4.38
C SER A 483 -5.60 -7.06 3.05
N MET A 484 -4.55 -7.87 2.87
CA MET A 484 -3.81 -7.91 1.61
C MET A 484 -4.69 -8.38 0.45
N ASP A 485 -5.46 -9.46 0.65
CA ASP A 485 -6.37 -9.98 -0.35
C ASP A 485 -7.51 -8.98 -0.66
N ALA A 486 -8.01 -8.25 0.34
CA ALA A 486 -8.97 -7.16 0.11
C ALA A 486 -8.37 -6.01 -0.72
N ASP A 487 -7.10 -5.66 -0.51
CA ASP A 487 -6.42 -4.64 -1.29
C ASP A 487 -6.09 -5.11 -2.72
N PHE A 488 -5.77 -6.39 -2.92
CA PHE A 488 -5.68 -6.99 -4.25
C PHE A 488 -7.02 -6.98 -4.99
N LEU A 489 -8.12 -7.26 -4.29
CA LEU A 489 -9.46 -7.14 -4.86
C LEU A 489 -9.72 -5.70 -5.32
N LYS A 490 -9.42 -4.70 -4.49
CA LYS A 490 -9.53 -3.28 -4.88
C LYS A 490 -8.71 -2.96 -6.12
N LEU A 491 -7.47 -3.44 -6.21
CA LEU A 491 -6.59 -3.26 -7.37
C LEU A 491 -7.18 -3.89 -8.64
N MET A 492 -7.71 -5.10 -8.57
CA MET A 492 -8.34 -5.75 -9.73
C MET A 492 -9.62 -5.01 -10.17
N LEU A 493 -10.40 -4.50 -9.23
CA LEU A 493 -11.58 -3.69 -9.52
C LEU A 493 -11.24 -2.30 -10.10
N SER A 494 -10.18 -1.63 -9.63
CA SER A 494 -9.76 -0.32 -10.15
C SER A 494 -9.17 -0.42 -11.57
N SER A 495 -8.42 -1.50 -11.82
CA SER A 495 -7.80 -1.83 -13.12
C SER A 495 -8.77 -2.41 -14.15
N GLY A 496 -9.99 -2.80 -13.76
CA GLY A 496 -11.01 -3.37 -14.65
C GLY A 496 -10.82 -4.86 -14.97
N ARG A 497 -10.00 -5.58 -14.19
CA ARG A 497 -9.71 -7.01 -14.36
C ARG A 497 -10.76 -7.88 -13.65
N TYR A 498 -12.02 -7.77 -14.08
CA TYR A 498 -13.15 -8.39 -13.39
C TYR A 498 -13.18 -9.93 -13.47
N ASP A 499 -12.75 -10.52 -14.60
CA ASP A 499 -12.74 -11.97 -14.76
C ASP A 499 -11.66 -12.63 -13.89
N LEU A 500 -10.51 -11.98 -13.72
CA LEU A 500 -9.49 -12.41 -12.77
C LEU A 500 -10.00 -12.33 -11.32
N ALA A 501 -10.69 -11.25 -10.97
CA ALA A 501 -11.30 -11.13 -9.64
C ALA A 501 -12.33 -12.25 -9.39
N ARG A 502 -13.16 -12.60 -10.39
CA ARG A 502 -14.12 -13.71 -10.29
C ARG A 502 -13.43 -15.05 -10.08
N SER A 503 -12.45 -15.37 -10.92
CA SER A 503 -11.73 -16.64 -10.83
C SER A 503 -10.99 -16.83 -9.50
N LEU A 504 -10.48 -15.76 -8.90
CA LEU A 504 -9.77 -15.85 -7.62
C LEU A 504 -10.70 -15.92 -6.40
N PHE A 505 -11.81 -15.17 -6.39
CA PHE A 505 -12.66 -15.02 -5.20
C PHE A 505 -13.99 -15.79 -5.22
N GLU A 506 -14.47 -16.23 -6.39
CA GLU A 506 -15.73 -17.01 -6.50
C GLU A 506 -15.49 -18.43 -7.01
N ASP A 507 -14.60 -18.63 -7.99
CA ASP A 507 -14.40 -19.94 -8.63
C ASP A 507 -13.45 -20.87 -7.84
N THR A 508 -12.83 -20.38 -6.75
CA THR A 508 -11.94 -21.18 -5.91
C THR A 508 -12.70 -21.98 -4.85
N ASP A 509 -12.32 -23.25 -4.65
CA ASP A 509 -12.94 -24.15 -3.65
C ASP A 509 -12.76 -23.67 -2.20
N TYR A 510 -11.80 -22.77 -1.95
CA TYR A 510 -11.49 -22.22 -0.65
C TYR A 510 -11.72 -20.70 -0.61
N LYS A 511 -12.48 -20.23 0.39
CA LYS A 511 -12.80 -18.80 0.53
C LYS A 511 -11.59 -18.02 1.03
N LEU A 512 -11.00 -17.21 0.14
CA LEU A 512 -9.90 -16.28 0.48
C LEU A 512 -10.33 -15.16 1.43
N LEU A 513 -11.56 -14.69 1.27
CA LEU A 513 -12.16 -13.63 2.08
C LEU A 513 -13.57 -14.03 2.51
N PRO A 514 -14.05 -13.56 3.67
CA PRO A 514 -15.45 -13.64 4.02
C PRO A 514 -16.33 -12.92 3.00
N GLU A 515 -17.52 -13.46 2.72
CA GLU A 515 -18.47 -12.86 1.75
C GLU A 515 -18.86 -11.43 2.12
N GLU A 516 -19.00 -11.14 3.42
CA GLU A 516 -19.30 -9.80 3.93
C GLU A 516 -18.20 -8.79 3.56
N THR A 517 -16.93 -9.19 3.70
CA THR A 517 -15.78 -8.35 3.36
C THR A 517 -15.70 -8.12 1.85
N ILE A 518 -15.96 -9.14 1.03
CA ILE A 518 -16.02 -9.01 -0.44
C ILE A 518 -17.11 -8.02 -0.83
N GLN A 519 -18.32 -8.17 -0.29
CA GLN A 519 -19.44 -7.26 -0.54
C GLN A 519 -19.09 -5.82 -0.17
N GLU A 520 -18.51 -5.60 1.00
CA GLU A 520 -18.10 -4.28 1.46
C GLU A 520 -17.05 -3.64 0.54
N VAL A 521 -16.02 -4.39 0.15
CA VAL A 521 -14.95 -3.92 -0.75
C VAL A 521 -15.51 -3.57 -2.13
N VAL A 522 -16.39 -4.40 -2.69
CA VAL A 522 -17.02 -4.14 -3.99
C VAL A 522 -17.92 -2.91 -3.92
N HIS A 523 -18.77 -2.78 -2.89
CA HIS A 523 -19.65 -1.63 -2.71
C HIS A 523 -18.87 -0.33 -2.52
N LYS A 524 -17.81 -0.34 -1.70
CA LYS A 524 -16.92 0.83 -1.52
C LYS A 524 -16.20 1.20 -2.82
N SER A 525 -15.69 0.23 -3.57
CA SER A 525 -15.00 0.47 -4.84
C SER A 525 -15.95 1.00 -5.91
N ALA A 526 -17.17 0.47 -5.98
CA ALA A 526 -18.22 0.97 -6.87
C ALA A 526 -18.60 2.43 -6.52
N LEU A 527 -18.81 2.73 -5.24
CA LEU A 527 -19.09 4.10 -4.80
C LEU A 527 -17.92 5.06 -5.07
N ALA A 528 -16.67 4.62 -4.90
CA ALA A 528 -15.51 5.43 -5.26
C ALA A 528 -15.45 5.72 -6.77
N ALA A 529 -15.82 4.76 -7.63
CA ALA A 529 -15.93 4.98 -9.07
C ALA A 529 -17.09 5.92 -9.43
N PHE A 530 -18.21 5.86 -8.69
CA PHE A 530 -19.32 6.79 -8.80
C PHE A 530 -18.92 8.21 -8.39
N ASP A 531 -18.20 8.34 -7.28
CA ASP A 531 -17.82 9.65 -6.74
C ASP A 531 -16.77 10.37 -7.61
N ASN A 532 -15.91 9.63 -8.29
CA ASN A 532 -14.92 10.22 -9.21
C ASN A 532 -15.46 10.41 -10.64
N ALA A 533 -16.76 10.16 -10.88
CA ALA A 533 -17.34 10.33 -12.21
C ALA A 533 -17.57 11.82 -12.56
N THR A 534 -17.25 12.18 -13.80
CA THR A 534 -17.46 13.55 -14.32
C THR A 534 -18.82 13.71 -15.01
N SER A 535 -19.34 12.63 -15.61
CA SER A 535 -20.60 12.64 -16.37
C SER A 535 -21.70 11.84 -15.66
N PRO A 536 -22.97 12.30 -15.69
CA PRO A 536 -24.13 11.56 -15.16
C PRO A 536 -24.62 10.41 -16.05
N ASP A 537 -24.04 10.19 -17.23
CA ASP A 537 -24.42 9.09 -18.13
C ASP A 537 -23.87 7.74 -17.66
N ARG A 538 -24.75 6.74 -17.50
CA ARG A 538 -24.41 5.37 -17.11
C ARG A 538 -23.54 4.65 -18.14
N ALA A 539 -23.66 5.00 -19.42
CA ALA A 539 -22.92 4.32 -20.48
C ALA A 539 -21.46 4.78 -20.61
N ARG A 540 -21.04 5.84 -19.88
CA ARG A 540 -19.75 6.50 -20.08
C ARG A 540 -18.99 6.68 -18.77
N GLY A 541 -17.65 6.64 -18.87
CA GLY A 541 -16.74 7.02 -17.80
C GLY A 541 -16.90 6.25 -16.50
N GLY A 542 -16.85 6.96 -15.37
CA GLY A 542 -16.86 6.39 -14.02
C GLY A 542 -18.15 5.66 -13.63
N LEU A 543 -19.31 6.07 -14.17
CA LEU A 543 -20.58 5.38 -13.89
C LEU A 543 -20.67 4.02 -14.57
N LYS A 544 -20.13 3.91 -15.80
CA LYS A 544 -20.00 2.60 -16.47
C LYS A 544 -19.12 1.66 -15.64
N ARG A 545 -17.98 2.17 -15.16
CA ARG A 545 -17.07 1.41 -14.28
C ARG A 545 -17.75 0.99 -12.97
N CYS A 546 -18.51 1.88 -12.33
CA CYS A 546 -19.30 1.55 -11.14
C CYS A 546 -20.26 0.38 -11.41
N ASP A 547 -20.97 0.41 -12.53
CA ASP A 547 -21.92 -0.63 -12.93
C ASP A 547 -21.24 -1.95 -13.34
N GLU A 548 -20.04 -1.89 -13.93
CA GLU A 548 -19.20 -3.05 -14.20
C GLU A 548 -18.65 -3.68 -12.92
N ILE A 549 -18.15 -2.88 -11.97
CA ILE A 549 -17.68 -3.36 -10.64
C ILE A 549 -18.79 -4.11 -9.90
N LEU A 550 -20.02 -3.61 -9.91
CA LEU A 550 -21.17 -4.30 -9.30
C LEU A 550 -21.54 -5.62 -9.97
N ARG A 551 -21.12 -5.84 -11.22
CA ARG A 551 -21.33 -7.11 -11.95
C ARG A 551 -20.11 -8.02 -11.94
N ALA A 552 -18.98 -7.57 -11.38
CA ALA A 552 -17.73 -8.33 -11.42
C ALA A 552 -17.89 -9.70 -10.74
N LEU A 553 -18.54 -9.71 -9.58
CA LEU A 553 -18.68 -10.83 -8.66
C LEU A 553 -20.16 -11.20 -8.45
N PRO A 554 -20.81 -11.88 -9.42
CA PRO A 554 -22.26 -12.08 -9.43
C PRO A 554 -22.78 -13.07 -8.37
N THR A 555 -21.97 -14.03 -7.93
CA THR A 555 -22.43 -15.05 -6.97
C THR A 555 -22.42 -14.50 -5.55
N THR A 556 -21.37 -13.77 -5.18
CA THR A 556 -21.20 -13.16 -3.85
C THR A 556 -21.90 -11.81 -3.73
N VAL A 557 -21.85 -10.98 -4.77
CA VAL A 557 -22.47 -9.64 -4.85
C VAL A 557 -23.70 -9.70 -5.75
N GLY A 558 -24.61 -10.61 -5.40
CA GLY A 558 -25.84 -10.83 -6.17
C GLY A 558 -26.75 -9.61 -6.24
N PRO A 559 -27.66 -9.56 -7.25
CA PRO A 559 -28.60 -8.46 -7.45
C PRO A 559 -29.62 -8.32 -6.30
N LEU A 560 -29.74 -9.33 -5.44
CA LEU A 560 -30.63 -9.33 -4.28
C LEU A 560 -30.04 -8.61 -3.05
N SER A 561 -28.72 -8.43 -2.99
CA SER A 561 -28.05 -7.76 -1.87
C SER A 561 -28.53 -6.31 -1.73
N ALA A 562 -28.82 -5.90 -0.49
CA ALA A 562 -29.39 -4.58 -0.21
C ALA A 562 -28.46 -3.45 -0.69
N GLY A 563 -27.14 -3.60 -0.49
CA GLY A 563 -26.14 -2.64 -0.97
C GLY A 563 -26.13 -2.50 -2.50
N THR A 564 -26.19 -3.60 -3.25
CA THR A 564 -26.20 -3.55 -4.72
C THR A 564 -27.50 -2.95 -5.26
N LYS A 565 -28.66 -3.25 -4.65
CA LYS A 565 -29.93 -2.60 -5.02
C LYS A 565 -29.85 -1.09 -4.84
N ARG A 566 -29.28 -0.64 -3.72
CA ARG A 566 -29.12 0.78 -3.39
C ARG A 566 -28.22 1.51 -4.38
N ILE A 567 -27.02 0.97 -4.68
CA ILE A 567 -26.10 1.60 -5.63
C ILE A 567 -26.68 1.57 -7.04
N ARG A 568 -27.42 0.52 -7.41
CA ARG A 568 -28.11 0.45 -8.72
C ARG A 568 -29.25 1.48 -8.83
N ALA A 569 -30.02 1.69 -7.76
CA ALA A 569 -31.02 2.75 -7.72
C ALA A 569 -30.36 4.14 -7.85
N LEU A 570 -29.23 4.36 -7.18
CA LEU A 570 -28.44 5.59 -7.30
C LEU A 570 -27.95 5.81 -8.75
N LEU A 571 -27.44 4.77 -9.41
CA LEU A 571 -27.03 4.81 -10.82
C LEU A 571 -28.19 5.17 -11.74
N LYS A 572 -29.38 4.59 -11.52
CA LYS A 572 -30.60 4.89 -12.31
C LYS A 572 -31.06 6.34 -12.12
N ALA A 573 -31.11 6.80 -10.87
CA ALA A 573 -31.47 8.19 -10.56
C ALA A 573 -30.50 9.18 -11.23
N THR A 574 -29.20 8.90 -11.15
CA THR A 574 -28.16 9.75 -11.76
C THR A 574 -28.23 9.74 -13.29
N HIS A 575 -28.45 8.57 -13.90
CA HIS A 575 -28.62 8.47 -15.35
C HIS A 575 -29.83 9.26 -15.85
N ALA A 576 -30.94 9.25 -15.10
CA ALA A 576 -32.11 10.05 -15.44
C ALA A 576 -31.78 11.57 -15.45
N LEU A 577 -30.85 12.04 -14.62
CA LEU A 577 -30.38 13.43 -14.65
C LEU A 577 -29.63 13.78 -15.95
N SER A 578 -28.99 12.81 -16.61
CA SER A 578 -28.19 13.08 -17.81
C SER A 578 -29.03 13.52 -19.02
N GLY A 579 -30.34 13.24 -19.02
CA GLY A 579 -31.27 13.66 -20.07
C GLY A 579 -31.69 15.14 -19.99
N TYR A 580 -31.31 15.85 -18.93
CA TYR A 580 -31.78 17.21 -18.65
C TYR A 580 -30.61 18.19 -18.49
N ARG A 581 -30.83 19.45 -18.87
CA ARG A 581 -29.85 20.52 -18.62
C ARG A 581 -29.90 20.89 -17.14
N LEU A 582 -28.79 20.70 -16.43
CA LEU A 582 -28.68 21.09 -15.02
C LEU A 582 -27.38 21.87 -14.81
N VAL A 583 -27.51 23.13 -14.38
CA VAL A 583 -26.41 24.02 -14.03
C VAL A 583 -26.63 24.46 -12.58
N LEU A 584 -25.85 23.91 -11.65
CA LEU A 584 -25.96 24.25 -10.22
C LEU A 584 -25.07 25.45 -9.85
N ARG A 585 -23.92 25.61 -10.54
CA ARG A 585 -23.00 26.74 -10.44
C ARG A 585 -22.54 27.12 -11.86
N ALA A 586 -22.31 28.40 -12.12
CA ALA A 586 -21.96 28.89 -13.46
C ALA A 586 -20.62 28.29 -13.92
N GLY A 587 -20.64 27.49 -15.00
CA GLY A 587 -19.44 27.01 -15.69
C GLY A 587 -19.08 25.53 -15.54
N GLU A 588 -19.71 24.77 -14.63
CA GLU A 588 -19.38 23.35 -14.40
C GLU A 588 -20.56 22.41 -14.70
N SER A 589 -20.28 21.29 -15.38
CA SER A 589 -21.23 20.18 -15.54
C SER A 589 -21.45 19.47 -14.21
N VAL A 590 -22.68 19.04 -13.95
CA VAL A 590 -23.04 18.40 -12.68
C VAL A 590 -22.35 17.04 -12.53
N SER A 591 -21.54 16.90 -11.49
CA SER A 591 -20.96 15.63 -11.09
C SER A 591 -21.99 14.77 -10.34
N PRO A 592 -22.05 13.45 -10.60
CA PRO A 592 -22.89 12.49 -9.88
C PRO A 592 -22.83 12.57 -8.35
N VAL A 593 -21.66 12.90 -7.78
CA VAL A 593 -21.45 13.09 -6.33
C VAL A 593 -22.48 14.02 -5.72
N VAL A 594 -22.86 15.07 -6.45
CA VAL A 594 -23.75 16.10 -5.93
C VAL A 594 -25.08 15.50 -5.48
N LEU A 595 -25.62 14.51 -6.20
CA LEU A 595 -26.88 13.85 -5.83
C LEU A 595 -26.78 13.17 -4.46
N ARG A 596 -25.62 12.59 -4.13
CA ARG A 596 -25.39 11.85 -2.88
C ARG A 596 -25.07 12.75 -1.69
N VAL A 597 -24.37 13.86 -1.93
CA VAL A 597 -23.93 14.81 -0.89
C VAL A 597 -24.99 15.87 -0.59
N HIS A 598 -25.96 16.09 -1.49
CA HIS A 598 -27.00 17.09 -1.29
C HIS A 598 -27.89 16.75 -0.08
N SER A 599 -28.12 17.73 0.80
CA SER A 599 -28.99 17.58 1.98
C SER A 599 -30.44 17.24 1.62
N ASP A 600 -30.88 17.71 0.45
CA ASP A 600 -32.23 17.48 -0.07
C ASP A 600 -32.23 17.14 -1.58
N PRO A 601 -32.07 15.86 -1.97
CA PRO A 601 -31.90 15.46 -3.37
C PRO A 601 -33.12 15.77 -4.24
N ILE A 602 -34.34 15.81 -3.67
CA ILE A 602 -35.57 16.08 -4.43
C ILE A 602 -35.61 17.52 -4.92
N SER A 603 -35.00 18.47 -4.19
CA SER A 603 -34.90 19.86 -4.63
C SER A 603 -34.13 20.04 -5.96
N ILE A 604 -33.27 19.09 -6.32
CA ILE A 604 -32.55 19.08 -7.60
C ILE A 604 -33.56 18.96 -8.75
N VAL A 605 -34.62 18.16 -8.59
CA VAL A 605 -35.71 18.04 -9.57
C VAL A 605 -36.39 19.40 -9.80
N GLY A 606 -36.61 20.18 -8.74
CA GLY A 606 -37.16 21.54 -8.87
C GLY A 606 -36.26 22.46 -9.70
N LYS A 607 -34.94 22.35 -9.55
CA LYS A 607 -33.97 23.10 -10.37
C LYS A 607 -33.95 22.63 -11.83
N ILE A 608 -34.12 21.32 -12.06
CA ILE A 608 -34.24 20.76 -13.42
C ILE A 608 -35.48 21.35 -14.11
N LEU A 609 -36.63 21.33 -13.43
CA LEU A 609 -37.88 21.86 -13.98
C LEU A 609 -37.76 23.36 -14.30
N ALA A 610 -37.10 24.14 -13.45
CA ALA A 610 -36.89 25.58 -13.70
C ALA A 610 -35.97 25.88 -14.89
N GLN A 611 -35.04 24.98 -15.23
CA GLN A 611 -34.04 25.18 -16.29
C GLN A 611 -34.42 24.55 -17.64
N ASN A 612 -35.41 23.65 -17.67
CA ASN A 612 -35.82 22.92 -18.86
C ASN A 612 -37.32 23.17 -19.13
N PRO A 613 -37.67 24.12 -20.02
CA PRO A 613 -39.06 24.42 -20.30
C PRO A 613 -39.79 23.21 -20.90
N GLY A 614 -41.01 22.96 -20.45
CA GLY A 614 -41.83 21.82 -20.89
C GLY A 614 -41.50 20.48 -20.24
N ALA A 615 -40.45 20.39 -19.41
CA ALA A 615 -40.06 19.14 -18.74
C ALA A 615 -41.16 18.61 -17.81
N TYR A 616 -41.98 19.49 -17.22
CA TYR A 616 -43.08 19.14 -16.32
C TYR A 616 -44.09 18.13 -16.92
N THR A 617 -44.18 18.04 -18.26
CA THR A 617 -45.03 17.07 -18.97
C THR A 617 -44.58 15.61 -18.77
N ARG A 618 -43.30 15.38 -18.46
CA ARG A 618 -42.69 14.05 -18.25
C ARG A 618 -42.74 13.61 -16.80
N LEU A 619 -43.90 13.77 -16.16
CA LEU A 619 -44.07 13.46 -14.73
C LEU A 619 -43.61 12.06 -14.35
N GLN A 620 -43.90 11.05 -15.17
CA GLN A 620 -43.55 9.65 -14.89
C GLN A 620 -42.03 9.43 -14.73
N GLU A 621 -41.20 10.08 -15.56
CA GLU A 621 -39.74 9.98 -15.46
C GLU A 621 -39.22 10.58 -14.16
N PHE A 622 -39.79 11.71 -13.71
CA PHE A 622 -39.42 12.33 -12.44
C PHE A 622 -39.92 11.52 -11.24
N LEU A 623 -41.09 10.89 -11.32
CA LEU A 623 -41.57 9.98 -10.27
C LEU A 623 -40.64 8.77 -10.14
N GLU A 624 -40.26 8.15 -11.25
CA GLU A 624 -39.27 7.05 -11.26
C GLU A 624 -37.92 7.52 -10.70
N MET A 625 -37.49 8.73 -11.03
CA MET A 625 -36.28 9.33 -10.44
C MET A 625 -36.42 9.48 -8.92
N GLY A 626 -37.55 9.98 -8.42
CA GLY A 626 -37.83 10.09 -6.98
C GLY A 626 -37.84 8.75 -6.26
N ILE A 627 -38.47 7.74 -6.86
CA ILE A 627 -38.46 6.37 -6.34
C ILE A 627 -37.02 5.87 -6.28
N ASN A 628 -36.22 6.02 -7.34
CA ASN A 628 -34.82 5.60 -7.36
C ASN A 628 -33.96 6.36 -6.32
N ILE A 629 -34.21 7.65 -6.08
CA ILE A 629 -33.54 8.46 -5.03
C ILE A 629 -33.86 7.90 -3.64
N SER A 630 -35.14 7.57 -3.38
CA SER A 630 -35.57 6.98 -2.11
C SER A 630 -35.01 5.56 -1.91
N GLU A 631 -34.98 4.73 -2.96
CA GLU A 631 -34.36 3.40 -2.95
C GLU A 631 -32.83 3.45 -2.79
N ALA A 632 -32.20 4.53 -3.26
CA ALA A 632 -30.81 4.86 -2.96
C ALA A 632 -30.61 5.33 -1.51
N GLY A 633 -31.67 5.43 -0.69
CA GLY A 633 -31.61 5.84 0.71
C GLY A 633 -31.20 7.30 0.89
N LEU A 634 -31.63 8.20 -0.01
CA LEU A 634 -31.37 9.64 0.04
C LEU A 634 -32.70 10.40 0.27
N PRO A 635 -32.75 11.46 1.10
CA PRO A 635 -31.64 12.05 1.87
C PRO A 635 -31.19 11.16 3.04
N CYS A 636 -29.87 11.09 3.26
CA CYS A 636 -29.28 10.38 4.41
C CYS A 636 -29.57 11.15 5.71
N HIS A 637 -30.76 11.01 6.29
CA HIS A 637 -31.07 11.61 7.60
C HIS A 637 -30.58 10.69 8.73
N SER A 638 -29.28 10.78 9.05
CA SER A 638 -28.66 10.49 10.36
C SER A 638 -27.18 10.14 10.19
N VAL A 639 -26.32 10.85 10.94
CA VAL A 639 -24.88 10.61 11.06
C VAL A 639 -24.56 9.33 11.86
N HIS A 640 -25.57 8.67 12.47
CA HIS A 640 -25.39 7.54 13.38
C HIS A 640 -26.10 6.23 13.01
N LEU A 641 -26.75 6.15 11.85
CA LEU A 641 -27.32 4.90 11.34
C LEU A 641 -26.60 4.54 10.05
N THR A 642 -25.86 3.43 10.07
CA THR A 642 -25.51 2.75 8.82
C THR A 642 -26.81 2.50 8.08
N ALA A 643 -26.92 3.02 6.86
CA ALA A 643 -28.12 2.98 6.01
C ALA A 643 -28.60 1.57 5.61
N SER A 644 -28.05 0.53 6.24
CA SER A 644 -28.50 -0.86 6.24
C SER A 644 -29.70 -1.12 7.17
N SER A 645 -30.21 -0.12 7.91
CA SER A 645 -31.25 -0.29 8.94
C SER A 645 -32.58 0.45 8.68
N LEU A 646 -32.87 0.87 7.45
CA LEU A 646 -34.21 1.41 7.13
C LEU A 646 -35.21 0.25 6.99
N THR A 647 -36.28 0.27 7.78
CA THR A 647 -37.36 -0.72 7.65
C THR A 647 -38.09 -0.53 6.32
N THR A 648 -38.71 -1.60 5.81
CA THR A 648 -39.49 -1.55 4.55
C THR A 648 -40.60 -0.49 4.60
N GLU A 649 -41.17 -0.25 5.79
CA GLU A 649 -42.20 0.76 6.03
C GLU A 649 -41.64 2.20 5.92
N GLN A 650 -40.44 2.46 6.45
CA GLN A 650 -39.78 3.75 6.30
C GLN A 650 -39.45 4.04 4.84
N LEU A 651 -38.99 3.03 4.10
CA LEU A 651 -38.71 3.17 2.66
C LEU A 651 -39.98 3.49 1.86
N GLN A 652 -41.11 2.85 2.18
CA GLN A 652 -42.40 3.15 1.56
C GLN A 652 -42.87 4.56 1.89
N ALA A 653 -42.75 5.01 3.14
CA ALA A 653 -43.08 6.37 3.52
C ALA A 653 -42.23 7.41 2.76
N HIS A 654 -40.91 7.15 2.62
CA HIS A 654 -40.03 8.02 1.83
C HIS A 654 -40.38 8.04 0.34
N LYS A 655 -40.82 6.91 -0.24
CA LYS A 655 -41.32 6.85 -1.61
C LYS A 655 -42.56 7.73 -1.78
N GLU A 656 -43.55 7.57 -0.92
CA GLU A 656 -44.79 8.35 -0.97
C GLU A 656 -44.54 9.87 -0.81
N VAL A 657 -43.69 10.26 0.14
CA VAL A 657 -43.32 11.67 0.34
C VAL A 657 -42.59 12.22 -0.88
N SER A 658 -41.71 11.43 -1.50
CA SER A 658 -40.99 11.84 -2.72
C SER A 658 -41.95 12.04 -3.89
N GLU A 659 -42.91 11.14 -4.07
CA GLU A 659 -43.94 11.25 -5.11
C GLU A 659 -44.82 12.48 -4.93
N ARG A 660 -45.34 12.73 -3.72
CA ARG A 660 -46.14 13.92 -3.41
C ARG A 660 -45.37 15.22 -3.67
N ARG A 661 -44.10 15.25 -3.26
CA ARG A 661 -43.26 16.42 -3.47
C ARG A 661 -42.93 16.68 -4.94
N ILE A 662 -42.63 15.64 -5.71
CA ILE A 662 -42.32 15.78 -7.15
C ILE A 662 -43.56 16.19 -7.94
N THR A 663 -44.74 15.62 -7.64
CA THR A 663 -46.01 16.05 -8.26
C THR A 663 -46.29 17.52 -7.98
N ALA A 664 -46.11 17.98 -6.74
CA ALA A 664 -46.23 19.40 -6.39
C ALA A 664 -45.27 20.31 -7.17
N LEU A 665 -44.00 19.90 -7.31
CA LEU A 665 -43.01 20.65 -8.11
C LEU A 665 -43.38 20.72 -9.59
N CYS A 666 -43.89 19.64 -10.18
CA CYS A 666 -44.36 19.63 -11.58
C CYS A 666 -45.58 20.54 -11.78
N ILE A 667 -46.51 20.57 -10.81
CA ILE A 667 -47.66 21.50 -10.84
C ILE A 667 -47.17 22.95 -10.81
N GLN A 668 -46.24 23.28 -9.91
CA GLN A 668 -45.66 24.62 -9.81
C GLN A 668 -44.94 25.03 -11.09
N ALA A 669 -44.16 24.13 -11.69
CA ALA A 669 -43.48 24.38 -12.95
C ALA A 669 -44.48 24.60 -14.10
N ALA A 670 -45.53 23.77 -14.21
CA ALA A 670 -46.58 23.95 -15.21
C ALA A 670 -47.29 25.31 -15.08
N LEU A 671 -47.60 25.74 -13.84
CA LEU A 671 -48.19 27.05 -13.58
C LEU A 671 -47.23 28.20 -13.93
N SER A 672 -45.93 28.04 -13.68
CA SER A 672 -44.91 29.05 -14.03
C SER A 672 -44.75 29.24 -15.54
N GLU A 673 -45.00 28.18 -16.33
CA GLU A 673 -45.03 28.22 -17.80
C GLU A 673 -46.45 28.47 -18.36
N GLU A 674 -47.37 28.91 -17.51
CA GLU A 674 -48.75 29.29 -17.85
C GLU A 674 -49.59 28.15 -18.49
N ASP A 675 -49.26 26.90 -18.17
CA ASP A 675 -49.96 25.68 -18.61
C ASP A 675 -50.87 25.12 -17.52
N PHE A 676 -52.03 25.75 -17.38
CA PHE A 676 -53.01 25.39 -16.36
C PHE A 676 -53.64 24.01 -16.58
N GLU A 677 -53.91 23.60 -17.82
CA GLU A 677 -54.60 22.34 -18.10
C GLU A 677 -53.74 21.14 -17.64
N THR A 678 -52.43 21.20 -17.84
CA THR A 678 -51.52 20.15 -17.36
C THR A 678 -51.46 20.14 -15.82
N ALA A 679 -51.35 21.31 -15.19
CA ALA A 679 -51.39 21.44 -13.73
C ALA A 679 -52.69 20.87 -13.13
N TYR A 680 -53.85 21.24 -13.71
CA TYR A 680 -55.15 20.71 -13.32
C TYR A 680 -55.23 19.19 -13.47
N SER A 681 -54.72 18.63 -14.57
CA SER A 681 -54.71 17.19 -14.78
C SER A 681 -53.93 16.43 -13.71
N TYR A 682 -52.81 16.97 -13.22
CA TYR A 682 -52.02 16.37 -12.14
C TYR A 682 -52.72 16.48 -10.78
N VAL A 683 -53.36 17.61 -10.49
CA VAL A 683 -54.18 17.79 -9.26
C VAL A 683 -55.37 16.82 -9.25
N ALA A 684 -56.12 16.75 -10.36
CA ALA A 684 -57.30 15.91 -10.49
C ALA A 684 -56.98 14.41 -10.48
N SER A 685 -55.89 13.98 -11.11
CA SER A 685 -55.54 12.55 -11.21
C SER A 685 -54.74 12.00 -10.04
N ARG A 686 -53.83 12.79 -9.43
CA ARG A 686 -52.89 12.30 -8.40
C ARG A 686 -53.23 12.79 -7.00
N LEU A 687 -53.37 14.11 -6.81
CA LEU A 687 -53.65 14.66 -5.47
C LEU A 687 -55.06 14.26 -4.98
N SER A 688 -56.03 14.21 -5.89
CA SER A 688 -57.41 13.81 -5.56
C SER A 688 -57.56 12.33 -5.18
N THR A 689 -56.75 11.45 -5.77
CA THR A 689 -56.77 9.99 -5.52
C THR A 689 -55.93 9.62 -4.29
N GLN A 690 -54.83 10.34 -4.04
CA GLN A 690 -53.99 10.15 -2.86
C GLN A 690 -54.68 10.56 -1.56
N ALA A 691 -55.60 11.54 -1.60
CA ALA A 691 -56.41 11.93 -0.44
C ALA A 691 -57.33 10.82 0.09
N GLY A 692 -57.66 9.80 -0.72
CA GLY A 692 -58.49 8.66 -0.32
C GLY A 692 -57.72 7.43 0.19
N ASN A 693 -56.42 7.33 -0.09
CA ASN A 693 -55.60 6.13 0.13
C ASN A 693 -54.45 6.34 1.12
N ALA A 694 -54.44 7.43 1.90
CA ALA A 694 -53.36 7.70 2.85
C ALA A 694 -53.27 6.60 3.91
N SER A 695 -52.21 5.79 3.83
CA SER A 695 -51.80 4.86 4.87
C SER A 695 -51.46 5.64 6.14
N SER A 696 -51.91 5.17 7.32
CA SER A 696 -51.77 5.87 8.61
C SER A 696 -50.31 6.25 8.98
N ALA A 697 -49.31 5.65 8.33
CA ALA A 697 -47.89 5.96 8.52
C ALA A 697 -47.46 7.27 7.82
N ALA A 698 -48.04 7.61 6.66
CA ALA A 698 -47.70 8.81 5.91
C ALA A 698 -48.42 10.08 6.39
N GLN A 699 -49.23 9.95 7.45
CA GLN A 699 -49.98 11.02 8.11
C GLN A 699 -49.13 11.80 9.14
N TYR A 700 -48.01 11.24 9.58
CA TYR A 700 -47.09 11.87 10.55
C TYR A 700 -46.14 12.90 9.90
N VAL A 701 -45.96 12.88 8.59
CA VAL A 701 -45.26 13.94 7.85
C VAL A 701 -46.33 14.90 7.35
N MET A 702 -46.47 16.05 8.00
CA MET A 702 -47.31 17.15 7.51
C MET A 702 -46.98 17.40 6.04
N ASP A 703 -47.94 17.14 5.16
CA ASP A 703 -47.76 17.27 3.72
C ASP A 703 -47.84 18.75 3.30
N ASP A 704 -46.74 19.48 3.50
CA ASP A 704 -46.69 20.92 3.23
C ASP A 704 -46.70 21.29 1.73
N TRP A 705 -46.53 20.32 0.83
CA TRP A 705 -46.34 20.59 -0.61
C TRP A 705 -47.63 20.41 -1.40
N SER A 706 -48.38 19.33 -1.16
CA SER A 706 -49.56 18.98 -1.95
C SER A 706 -50.67 20.02 -1.85
N TRP A 707 -51.01 20.48 -0.65
CA TRP A 707 -52.07 21.48 -0.48
C TRP A 707 -51.67 22.85 -1.05
N ARG A 708 -50.39 23.23 -0.94
CA ARG A 708 -49.88 24.49 -1.51
C ARG A 708 -49.94 24.49 -3.02
N ALA A 709 -49.55 23.39 -3.66
CA ALA A 709 -49.63 23.24 -5.11
C ALA A 709 -51.08 23.29 -5.61
N ALA A 710 -52.00 22.62 -4.92
CA ALA A 710 -53.43 22.64 -5.24
C ALA A 710 -54.05 24.05 -5.04
N LEU A 711 -53.66 24.75 -3.97
CA LEU A 711 -54.09 26.13 -3.72
C LEU A 711 -53.58 27.08 -4.81
N GLN A 712 -52.29 26.98 -5.18
CA GLN A 712 -51.70 27.79 -6.25
C GLN A 712 -52.38 27.54 -7.60
N ALA A 713 -52.73 26.28 -7.92
CA ALA A 713 -53.52 25.97 -9.10
C ALA A 713 -54.92 26.62 -9.03
N GLY A 714 -55.59 26.54 -7.89
CA GLY A 714 -56.90 27.16 -7.67
C GLY A 714 -56.90 28.70 -7.74
N GLN A 715 -55.80 29.33 -7.33
CA GLN A 715 -55.59 30.78 -7.39
C GLN A 715 -55.16 31.28 -8.78
N TYR A 716 -54.80 30.38 -9.70
CA TYR A 716 -54.30 30.76 -11.02
C TYR A 716 -55.36 31.45 -11.89
N ILE A 717 -55.04 32.65 -12.36
CA ILE A 717 -55.88 33.45 -13.26
C ILE A 717 -55.27 33.38 -14.66
N ARG A 718 -56.08 33.02 -15.67
CA ARG A 718 -55.65 33.02 -17.06
C ARG A 718 -55.32 34.44 -17.51
N THR A 719 -54.15 34.60 -18.08
CA THR A 719 -53.68 35.82 -18.76
C THR A 719 -53.66 35.59 -20.26
N GLU A 720 -53.42 36.63 -21.06
CA GLU A 720 -53.32 36.53 -22.53
C GLU A 720 -52.22 35.58 -23.02
N ARG A 721 -51.23 35.32 -22.17
CA ARG A 721 -50.08 34.45 -22.45
C ARG A 721 -50.35 32.97 -22.12
N SER A 722 -51.47 32.68 -21.44
CA SER A 722 -51.80 31.33 -21.01
C SER A 722 -52.13 30.41 -22.19
N LYS A 723 -51.68 29.15 -22.11
CA LYS A 723 -51.93 28.15 -23.15
C LYS A 723 -53.43 27.85 -23.19
N LYS A 724 -54.04 28.00 -24.38
CA LYS A 724 -55.47 27.72 -24.58
C LYS A 724 -55.72 26.21 -24.53
N PRO A 725 -56.89 25.77 -24.00
CA PRO A 725 -57.24 24.36 -23.98
C PRO A 725 -57.30 23.78 -25.41
N THR A 726 -56.57 22.70 -25.64
CA THR A 726 -56.53 21.96 -26.91
C THR A 726 -57.76 21.09 -27.14
N HIS A 727 -58.49 20.73 -26.07
CA HIS A 727 -59.73 19.96 -26.14
C HIS A 727 -60.82 20.59 -25.26
N LEU A 728 -61.89 21.07 -25.89
CA LEU A 728 -63.17 21.30 -25.23
C LEU A 728 -63.78 19.92 -24.97
N GLY A 729 -63.60 19.40 -23.75
CA GLY A 729 -64.32 18.21 -23.29
C GLY A 729 -65.83 18.43 -23.25
N THR A 730 -66.59 17.44 -22.76
CA THR A 730 -68.06 17.45 -22.69
C THR A 730 -68.69 18.42 -21.65
N ALA A 731 -67.92 19.37 -21.12
CA ALA A 731 -68.36 20.37 -20.14
C ALA A 731 -68.27 21.77 -20.75
N SER A 732 -69.30 22.61 -20.49
CA SER A 732 -69.53 24.01 -20.92
C SER A 732 -68.70 24.50 -22.12
N GLY A 733 -69.38 24.90 -23.20
CA GLY A 733 -68.74 25.46 -24.40
C GLY A 733 -67.93 26.73 -24.14
N ASN A 734 -68.14 27.38 -22.99
CA ASN A 734 -67.43 28.60 -22.61
C ASN A 734 -66.12 28.29 -21.84
N PRO A 735 -64.96 28.69 -22.38
CA PRO A 735 -63.65 28.40 -21.77
C PRO A 735 -63.45 29.09 -20.42
N THR A 736 -64.16 30.19 -20.13
CA THR A 736 -64.05 30.92 -18.86
C THR A 736 -64.76 30.19 -17.72
N ILE A 737 -65.98 29.71 -17.97
CA ILE A 737 -66.77 28.93 -17.02
C ILE A 737 -66.09 27.60 -16.72
N ARG A 738 -65.58 26.93 -17.75
CA ARG A 738 -64.76 25.71 -17.58
C ARG A 738 -63.54 25.96 -16.69
N HIS A 739 -62.80 27.05 -16.91
CA HIS A 739 -61.63 27.40 -16.09
C HIS A 739 -62.01 27.63 -14.62
N LEU A 740 -63.10 28.36 -14.37
CA LEU A 740 -63.60 28.62 -13.01
C LEU A 740 -64.04 27.33 -12.30
N GLN A 741 -64.67 26.40 -13.02
CA GLN A 741 -65.01 25.07 -12.51
C GLN A 741 -63.74 24.27 -12.14
N GLN A 742 -62.75 24.22 -13.04
CA GLN A 742 -61.48 23.54 -12.79
C GLN A 742 -60.73 24.14 -11.58
N ARG A 743 -60.75 25.47 -11.42
CA ARG A 743 -60.19 26.15 -10.23
C ARG A 743 -60.91 25.76 -8.95
N LEU A 744 -62.25 25.72 -8.95
CA LEU A 744 -63.03 25.30 -7.79
C LEU A 744 -62.73 23.85 -7.42
N GLU A 745 -62.55 22.96 -8.39
CA GLU A 745 -62.14 21.59 -8.14
C GLU A 745 -60.74 21.51 -7.52
N CYS A 746 -59.77 22.29 -8.02
CA CYS A 746 -58.44 22.39 -7.39
C CYS A 746 -58.51 22.92 -5.95
N LEU A 747 -59.32 23.95 -5.68
CA LEU A 747 -59.51 24.47 -4.31
C LEU A 747 -60.21 23.45 -3.40
N ALA A 748 -61.17 22.69 -3.92
CA ALA A 748 -61.81 21.59 -3.20
C ALA A 748 -60.82 20.46 -2.88
N THR A 749 -59.85 20.18 -3.76
CA THR A 749 -58.75 19.25 -3.44
C THR A 749 -57.81 19.81 -2.38
N ALA A 750 -57.51 21.11 -2.42
CA ALA A 750 -56.67 21.77 -1.41
C ALA A 750 -57.32 21.69 -0.01
N LEU A 751 -58.63 21.92 0.11
CA LEU A 751 -59.37 21.80 1.37
C LEU A 751 -59.32 20.40 1.99
N ARG A 752 -59.23 19.35 1.16
CA ARG A 752 -59.14 17.95 1.65
C ARG A 752 -57.77 17.59 2.20
N VAL A 753 -56.71 18.24 1.70
CA VAL A 753 -55.32 17.89 2.02
C VAL A 753 -54.67 18.88 3.01
N ALA A 754 -55.18 20.10 3.11
CA ALA A 754 -54.60 21.16 3.92
C ALA A 754 -54.71 20.91 5.44
N PRO A 755 -53.72 21.37 6.22
CA PRO A 755 -53.81 21.39 7.67
C PRO A 755 -54.86 22.39 8.14
N THR A 756 -55.40 22.17 9.34
CA THR A 756 -56.50 22.97 9.90
C THR A 756 -56.17 24.46 10.04
N SER A 757 -54.88 24.83 10.16
CA SER A 757 -54.42 26.22 10.28
C SER A 757 -54.62 27.06 9.02
N GLU A 758 -54.58 26.45 7.84
CA GLU A 758 -54.56 27.14 6.54
C GLU A 758 -55.93 27.14 5.84
N LEU A 759 -56.93 26.49 6.44
CA LEU A 759 -58.26 26.33 5.85
C LEU A 759 -58.96 27.67 5.58
N GLN A 760 -58.73 28.68 6.41
CA GLN A 760 -59.39 29.99 6.28
C GLN A 760 -59.02 30.68 4.95
N ASP A 761 -57.74 30.66 4.59
CA ASP A 761 -57.23 31.30 3.38
C ASP A 761 -57.70 30.57 2.11
N ILE A 762 -57.78 29.24 2.18
CA ILE A 762 -58.30 28.40 1.10
C ILE A 762 -59.81 28.65 0.93
N LEU A 763 -60.58 28.72 2.03
CA LEU A 763 -62.03 29.00 1.99
C LEU A 763 -62.34 30.38 1.43
N GLN A 764 -61.52 31.39 1.74
CA GLN A 764 -61.68 32.73 1.16
C GLN A 764 -61.48 32.69 -0.36
N SER A 765 -60.43 31.99 -0.82
CA SER A 765 -60.16 31.80 -2.25
C SER A 765 -61.28 31.01 -2.94
N PHE A 766 -61.80 29.98 -2.27
CA PHE A 766 -62.91 29.14 -2.75
C PHE A 766 -64.18 29.96 -2.95
N ARG A 767 -64.59 30.72 -1.93
CA ARG A 767 -65.77 31.58 -1.99
C ARG A 767 -65.68 32.62 -3.11
N ARG A 768 -64.52 33.25 -3.27
CA ARG A 768 -64.30 34.23 -4.34
C ARG A 768 -64.43 33.60 -5.73
N CYS A 769 -63.94 32.37 -5.92
CA CYS A 769 -64.11 31.63 -7.17
C CYS A 769 -65.56 31.20 -7.41
N GLU A 770 -66.31 30.83 -6.37
CA GLU A 770 -67.74 30.46 -6.43
C GLU A 770 -68.57 31.67 -6.88
N GLU A 771 -68.37 32.83 -6.25
CA GLU A 771 -69.04 34.08 -6.62
C GLU A 771 -68.70 34.50 -8.07
N GLN A 772 -67.45 34.30 -8.51
CA GLN A 772 -67.04 34.53 -9.91
C GLN A 772 -67.74 33.57 -10.87
N LEU A 773 -67.84 32.29 -10.53
CA LEU A 773 -68.53 31.29 -11.35
C LEU A 773 -70.02 31.62 -11.47
N ASP A 774 -70.68 31.96 -10.37
CA ASP A 774 -72.10 32.34 -10.36
C ASP A 774 -72.36 33.60 -11.19
N SER A 775 -71.45 34.58 -11.14
CA SER A 775 -71.54 35.79 -11.98
C SER A 775 -71.39 35.46 -13.46
N ALA A 776 -70.44 34.59 -13.83
CA ALA A 776 -70.20 34.20 -15.22
C ALA A 776 -71.33 33.34 -15.80
N ILE A 777 -71.93 32.45 -14.98
CA ILE A 777 -73.10 31.65 -15.39
C ILE A 777 -74.32 32.56 -15.57
N LYS A 778 -74.53 33.55 -14.68
CA LYS A 778 -75.61 34.54 -14.84
C LYS A 778 -75.41 35.37 -16.10
N GLU A 779 -74.19 35.81 -16.36
CA GLU A 779 -73.85 36.56 -17.57
C GLU A 779 -74.07 35.73 -18.85
N GLU A 780 -73.65 34.46 -18.87
CA GLU A 780 -73.93 33.52 -19.96
C GLU A 780 -75.44 33.31 -20.14
N ALA A 781 -76.20 33.09 -19.07
CA ALA A 781 -77.65 32.93 -19.14
C ALA A 781 -78.36 34.21 -19.61
N THR A 782 -77.88 35.40 -19.23
CA THR A 782 -78.41 36.67 -19.77
C THR A 782 -78.03 36.89 -21.22
N ASN A 783 -76.83 36.47 -21.64
CA ASN A 783 -76.38 36.55 -23.03
C ASN A 783 -77.15 35.55 -23.90
N GLU A 784 -77.39 34.32 -23.43
CA GLU A 784 -78.26 33.33 -24.09
C GLU A 784 -79.69 33.88 -24.20
N ALA A 785 -80.26 34.43 -23.13
CA ALA A 785 -81.59 35.05 -23.17
C ALA A 785 -81.65 36.27 -24.11
N ALA A 786 -80.58 37.05 -24.22
CA ALA A 786 -80.47 38.16 -25.16
C ALA A 786 -80.32 37.67 -26.61
N TRP A 787 -79.55 36.61 -26.86
CA TRP A 787 -79.43 35.97 -28.17
C TRP A 787 -80.75 35.32 -28.61
N ASP A 788 -81.47 34.68 -27.69
CA ASP A 788 -82.80 34.13 -27.94
C ASP A 788 -83.81 35.25 -28.25
N ALA A 789 -83.76 36.36 -27.51
CA ALA A 789 -84.61 37.53 -27.78
C ALA A 789 -84.27 38.23 -29.12
N GLU A 790 -82.98 38.29 -29.50
CA GLU A 790 -82.53 38.83 -30.79
C GLU A 790 -82.88 37.88 -31.95
N ALA A 791 -82.83 36.56 -31.74
CA ALA A 791 -83.28 35.54 -32.68
C ALA A 791 -84.81 35.59 -32.90
N ASP A 792 -85.58 35.90 -31.86
CA ASP A 792 -87.03 36.12 -31.92
C ASP A 792 -87.41 37.48 -32.56
N ALA A 793 -86.52 38.48 -32.52
CA ALA A 793 -86.81 39.84 -32.98
C ALA A 793 -86.39 40.16 -34.44
N GLY A 794 -85.56 39.36 -35.12
CA GLY A 794 -85.12 39.71 -36.47
C GLY A 794 -84.42 38.59 -37.26
N ARG A 795 -85.06 38.19 -38.37
CA ARG A 795 -84.60 37.27 -39.45
C ARG A 795 -83.06 37.09 -39.54
N LEU A 796 -82.58 35.92 -39.12
CA LEU A 796 -81.29 35.39 -39.57
C LEU A 796 -81.34 35.11 -41.09
N PRO A 797 -80.34 35.55 -41.88
CA PRO A 797 -80.24 35.17 -43.28
C PRO A 797 -79.81 33.70 -43.36
N GLY A 798 -80.76 32.81 -43.68
CA GLY A 798 -80.51 31.37 -43.86
C GLY A 798 -81.64 30.41 -43.49
N SER A 799 -82.80 30.91 -43.02
CA SER A 799 -83.96 30.04 -42.72
C SER A 799 -84.54 29.46 -44.01
N PHE A 800 -84.29 28.17 -44.27
CA PHE A 800 -84.96 27.38 -45.30
C PHE A 800 -86.45 27.19 -44.92
N ASP A 801 -87.32 27.36 -45.92
CA ASP A 801 -88.79 27.33 -45.82
C ASP A 801 -89.37 26.09 -45.12
N ARG A 802 -90.39 26.31 -44.29
CA ARG A 802 -91.39 25.27 -43.98
C ARG A 802 -92.80 25.89 -43.94
N PRO A 803 -93.81 25.28 -44.60
CA PRO A 803 -95.04 25.99 -44.95
C PRO A 803 -96.06 26.04 -43.81
N LEU A 804 -96.85 27.12 -43.87
CA LEU A 804 -98.01 27.49 -43.07
C LEU A 804 -99.15 26.47 -43.10
N VAL A 805 -99.76 26.21 -41.95
CA VAL A 805 -101.22 26.05 -41.83
C VAL A 805 -101.69 26.80 -40.58
N ASP A 806 -102.69 27.65 -40.82
CA ASP A 806 -103.22 28.70 -39.96
C ASP A 806 -104.30 28.20 -38.99
N GLU A 807 -104.55 29.06 -37.99
CA GLU A 807 -105.28 28.89 -36.74
C GLU A 807 -106.75 28.43 -36.85
N LEU A 808 -107.22 27.68 -35.83
CA LEU A 808 -108.29 28.10 -34.88
C LEU A 808 -108.62 27.00 -33.85
N CYS A 809 -108.78 27.43 -32.58
CA CYS A 809 -109.26 26.75 -31.37
C CYS A 809 -108.31 25.76 -30.66
N LEU A 810 -107.39 26.20 -29.77
CA LEU A 810 -107.57 26.70 -28.39
C LEU A 810 -108.05 25.65 -27.37
N SER A 811 -107.12 24.86 -26.81
CA SER A 811 -106.89 24.72 -25.36
C SER A 811 -105.92 23.57 -25.04
N ARG A 812 -105.13 23.79 -23.97
CA ARG A 812 -104.34 22.81 -23.19
C ARG A 812 -102.87 22.60 -23.60
N THR A 813 -102.03 23.50 -23.08
CA THR A 813 -100.73 23.28 -22.40
C THR A 813 -99.80 24.51 -22.47
N LEU A 814 -100.34 25.71 -22.64
CA LEU A 814 -99.70 26.93 -22.13
C LEU A 814 -100.19 27.09 -20.68
N ASN A 815 -99.41 26.55 -19.73
CA ASN A 815 -99.34 26.88 -18.29
C ASN A 815 -98.56 25.76 -17.56
N ALA A 816 -97.28 25.59 -17.90
CA ALA A 816 -96.34 24.81 -17.07
C ALA A 816 -94.92 25.42 -17.03
N SER A 817 -94.59 26.34 -17.96
CA SER A 817 -93.29 27.05 -18.01
C SER A 817 -93.34 28.51 -17.53
N ALA A 818 -94.53 29.04 -17.19
CA ALA A 818 -94.68 30.37 -16.59
C ALA A 818 -94.85 30.32 -15.05
N ALA A 819 -95.25 29.17 -14.49
CA ALA A 819 -95.34 28.96 -13.04
C ALA A 819 -94.06 28.42 -12.40
N SER A 820 -93.06 27.99 -13.19
CA SER A 820 -91.71 27.64 -12.68
C SER A 820 -90.74 28.83 -12.67
N ARG A 821 -91.20 30.05 -12.96
CA ARG A 821 -90.39 31.28 -12.98
C ARG A 821 -90.59 32.16 -11.74
N GLN A 822 -91.42 31.73 -10.77
CA GLN A 822 -91.65 32.43 -9.49
C GLN A 822 -91.15 31.68 -8.26
N THR A 823 -90.56 30.49 -8.41
CA THR A 823 -89.66 29.98 -7.39
C THR A 823 -88.29 30.56 -7.69
N ASP A 824 -87.87 31.45 -6.82
CA ASP A 824 -86.54 32.06 -6.74
C ASP A 824 -85.50 30.95 -6.49
N GLU A 825 -85.26 30.13 -7.52
CA GLU A 825 -84.33 29.00 -7.49
C GLU A 825 -83.05 29.43 -8.21
N ALA A 826 -82.46 30.51 -7.68
CA ALA A 826 -81.05 30.76 -7.83
C ALA A 826 -80.28 29.54 -7.28
N PRO A 827 -79.15 29.13 -7.88
CA PRO A 827 -78.31 28.10 -7.29
C PRO A 827 -77.85 28.59 -5.92
N MET A 828 -78.44 28.06 -4.85
CA MET A 828 -78.06 28.43 -3.48
C MET A 828 -76.65 27.91 -3.20
N SER A 829 -75.76 28.81 -2.76
CA SER A 829 -74.43 28.47 -2.26
C SER A 829 -74.54 27.48 -1.09
N LEU A 830 -73.50 26.65 -0.89
CA LEU A 830 -73.40 25.67 0.21
C LEU A 830 -73.64 26.34 1.59
N PHE A 831 -73.23 27.61 1.73
CA PHE A 831 -73.45 28.39 2.93
C PHE A 831 -74.87 28.97 3.06
N ASP A 832 -75.56 29.24 1.96
CA ASP A 832 -76.98 29.62 1.98
C ASP A 832 -77.87 28.43 2.36
N LEU A 833 -77.49 27.21 1.97
CA LEU A 833 -78.07 25.98 2.49
C LEU A 833 -77.75 25.75 3.98
N SER A 834 -76.53 26.05 4.44
CA SER A 834 -76.19 25.99 5.87
C SER A 834 -76.96 27.03 6.71
N ARG A 835 -77.19 28.24 6.16
CA ARG A 835 -78.01 29.28 6.79
C ARG A 835 -79.49 28.96 6.73
N ALA A 836 -79.97 28.37 5.64
CA ALA A 836 -81.35 27.91 5.51
C ALA A 836 -81.64 26.75 6.48
N THR A 837 -80.73 25.77 6.59
CA THR A 837 -80.84 24.65 7.54
C THR A 837 -80.67 25.09 8.99
N ALA A 838 -79.76 26.03 9.31
CA ALA A 838 -79.63 26.62 10.63
C ALA A 838 -80.89 27.43 11.05
N ARG A 839 -81.50 28.17 10.10
CA ARG A 839 -82.78 28.87 10.34
C ARG A 839 -83.95 27.91 10.54
N VAL A 840 -83.96 26.76 9.88
CA VAL A 840 -84.98 25.72 10.07
C VAL A 840 -84.78 24.97 11.39
N ALA A 841 -83.54 24.68 11.80
CA ALA A 841 -83.23 24.05 13.09
C ALA A 841 -83.57 24.94 14.29
N GLN A 842 -83.33 26.25 14.20
CA GLN A 842 -83.74 27.21 15.25
C GLN A 842 -85.27 27.35 15.35
N LYS A 843 -86.00 27.17 14.25
CA LYS A 843 -87.47 27.22 14.22
C LYS A 843 -88.12 25.97 14.83
N ASN A 844 -87.45 24.81 14.77
CA ASN A 844 -87.94 23.54 15.32
C ASN A 844 -87.67 23.36 16.82
N LEU A 845 -86.71 24.08 17.41
CA LEU A 845 -86.45 24.05 18.86
C LEU A 845 -87.48 24.85 19.69
N SER A 846 -88.34 25.64 19.04
CA SER A 846 -89.37 26.45 19.70
C SER A 846 -90.73 25.73 19.80
N ILE A 847 -90.84 24.47 19.32
CA ILE A 847 -92.10 23.71 19.24
C ILE A 847 -92.06 22.44 20.13
N MET A 848 -90.94 22.14 20.81
CA MET A 848 -90.75 20.89 21.57
C MET A 848 -90.73 21.03 23.11
N SER A 849 -91.28 22.10 23.69
CA SER A 849 -91.47 22.22 25.15
C SER A 849 -92.88 21.85 25.66
N GLY A 850 -93.68 21.13 24.88
CA GLY A 850 -94.99 20.67 25.33
C GLY A 850 -95.47 19.45 24.57
N LEU A 851 -95.05 18.25 24.98
CA LEU A 851 -95.93 17.21 25.51
C LEU A 851 -95.15 15.89 25.62
N LYS A 852 -94.87 15.49 26.86
CA LYS A 852 -94.59 14.10 27.22
C LYS A 852 -95.87 13.29 26.97
N SER A 853 -95.82 12.21 26.20
CA SER A 853 -96.34 10.89 26.58
C SER A 853 -96.47 9.95 25.38
N ILE A 854 -96.05 8.69 25.60
CA ILE A 854 -96.45 7.45 24.91
C ILE A 854 -95.55 7.01 23.73
N SER A 855 -94.54 6.21 24.12
CA SER A 855 -94.05 5.01 23.43
C SER A 855 -95.22 4.24 22.78
N GLY A 856 -95.22 3.89 21.50
CA GLY A 856 -94.21 3.11 20.81
C GLY A 856 -94.69 1.66 20.75
N ASP A 857 -95.27 1.24 19.61
CA ASP A 857 -95.16 -0.15 19.14
C ASP A 857 -95.49 -0.32 17.63
N VAL A 858 -94.64 -1.13 16.98
CA VAL A 858 -94.81 -2.01 15.80
C VAL A 858 -95.37 -1.46 14.46
N GLY A 859 -94.46 -1.37 13.46
CA GLY A 859 -94.32 -2.41 12.43
C GLY A 859 -95.27 -2.46 11.20
N LEU A 860 -94.61 -2.44 10.04
CA LEU A 860 -94.94 -3.04 8.72
C LEU A 860 -95.69 -2.24 7.63
N VAL A 861 -94.92 -2.00 6.55
CA VAL A 861 -95.13 -2.33 5.12
C VAL A 861 -96.21 -1.57 4.33
N GLY A 862 -95.73 -0.92 3.27
CA GLY A 862 -96.52 -0.43 2.15
C GLY A 862 -95.61 -0.11 0.96
N GLN A 863 -95.44 -1.11 0.11
CA GLN A 863 -94.78 -1.05 -1.20
C GLN A 863 -95.70 -0.35 -2.19
N GLU A 864 -95.21 0.63 -2.96
CA GLU A 864 -95.84 0.97 -4.25
C GLU A 864 -94.93 1.79 -5.16
N LEU A 865 -95.20 1.61 -6.44
CA LEU A 865 -94.46 1.94 -7.65
C LEU A 865 -94.43 3.45 -7.92
N HIS A 866 -93.34 3.96 -8.51
CA HIS A 866 -93.47 5.13 -9.38
C HIS A 866 -92.45 5.15 -10.53
N GLU A 867 -93.01 5.56 -11.65
CA GLU A 867 -92.58 5.56 -13.03
C GLU A 867 -91.23 6.24 -13.32
N GLU A 868 -90.50 5.62 -14.25
CA GLU A 868 -89.33 6.17 -14.93
C GLU A 868 -89.71 7.38 -15.79
N SER A 869 -89.57 8.59 -15.25
CA SER A 869 -89.25 9.76 -16.07
C SER A 869 -87.74 9.86 -16.19
N ASN A 870 -87.22 9.49 -17.37
CA ASN A 870 -85.81 9.63 -17.75
C ASN A 870 -85.38 11.12 -17.77
N GLN A 871 -85.13 11.70 -16.60
CA GLN A 871 -84.37 12.94 -16.45
C GLN A 871 -82.88 12.61 -16.55
N ARG A 872 -82.22 13.13 -17.60
CA ARG A 872 -80.76 13.17 -17.67
C ARG A 872 -80.23 14.04 -16.53
N VAL A 873 -79.91 13.39 -15.40
CA VAL A 873 -79.21 14.02 -14.28
C VAL A 873 -77.86 14.52 -14.79
N ARG A 874 -77.59 15.83 -14.65
CA ARG A 874 -76.30 16.43 -15.02
C ARG A 874 -75.27 15.97 -13.98
N LYS A 875 -74.03 15.64 -14.40
CA LYS A 875 -72.91 15.20 -13.51
C LYS A 875 -72.69 16.12 -12.28
N ARG A 876 -73.06 17.41 -12.39
CA ARG A 876 -73.09 18.37 -11.28
C ARG A 876 -73.93 17.89 -10.10
N ASP A 877 -75.10 17.33 -10.35
CA ASP A 877 -76.04 16.92 -9.31
C ASP A 877 -75.60 15.58 -8.67
N GLN A 878 -74.92 14.70 -9.42
CA GLN A 878 -74.24 13.51 -8.89
C GLN A 878 -73.03 13.86 -8.00
N LEU A 879 -72.25 14.89 -8.35
CA LEU A 879 -71.14 15.40 -7.53
C LEU A 879 -71.64 16.13 -6.28
N ARG A 880 -72.76 16.85 -6.38
CA ARG A 880 -73.43 17.52 -5.27
C ARG A 880 -74.01 16.52 -4.27
N GLU A 881 -74.57 15.40 -4.73
CA GLU A 881 -75.09 14.31 -3.90
C GLU A 881 -73.95 13.48 -3.23
N ALA A 882 -72.84 13.25 -3.94
CA ALA A 882 -71.65 12.60 -3.37
C ALA A 882 -70.90 13.46 -2.33
N ALA A 883 -70.83 14.77 -2.54
CA ALA A 883 -70.23 15.73 -1.60
C ALA A 883 -71.10 15.97 -0.35
N THR A 884 -72.43 15.89 -0.48
CA THR A 884 -73.35 16.05 0.65
C THR A 884 -73.53 14.74 1.44
N GLY A 885 -73.49 13.57 0.79
CA GLY A 885 -73.60 12.26 1.47
C GLY A 885 -72.45 11.91 2.41
N THR A 886 -71.28 12.54 2.25
CA THR A 886 -70.09 12.29 3.09
C THR A 886 -69.86 13.35 4.18
N LEU A 887 -70.32 14.59 3.99
CA LEU A 887 -70.22 15.66 4.99
C LEU A 887 -71.23 15.52 6.15
N VAL A 888 -72.38 14.87 5.92
CA VAL A 888 -73.40 14.63 6.97
C VAL A 888 -72.92 13.63 8.05
N SER A 889 -71.88 12.83 7.77
CA SER A 889 -71.28 11.90 8.73
C SER A 889 -70.23 12.53 9.66
N GLY A 890 -69.56 13.62 9.23
CA GLY A 890 -68.33 14.11 9.90
C GLY A 890 -68.41 15.46 10.64
N VAL A 891 -69.47 16.24 10.46
CA VAL A 891 -69.49 17.66 10.91
C VAL A 891 -70.13 17.87 12.31
N GLY A 892 -70.49 16.79 13.01
CA GLY A 892 -71.13 16.85 14.33
C GLY A 892 -70.30 17.42 15.49
N TRP A 893 -68.98 17.58 15.34
CA TRP A 893 -68.11 18.08 16.41
C TRP A 893 -67.77 19.58 16.31
N LEU A 894 -68.06 20.23 15.18
CA LEU A 894 -67.63 21.63 14.94
C LEU A 894 -68.67 22.69 15.34
N ILE A 895 -69.82 22.28 15.88
CA ILE A 895 -70.87 23.20 16.37
C ILE A 895 -71.02 23.00 17.88
N GLY A 896 -70.05 23.56 18.63
CA GLY A 896 -70.18 24.02 20.02
C GLY A 896 -70.85 23.11 21.05
N ALA A 897 -70.07 22.26 21.73
CA ALA A 897 -70.38 21.75 23.06
C ALA A 897 -69.18 21.95 23.99
N ASN A 898 -69.42 22.60 25.13
CA ASN A 898 -68.44 23.07 26.11
C ASN A 898 -67.46 21.98 26.61
N VAL A 899 -66.17 22.28 26.56
CA VAL A 899 -65.13 21.55 27.31
C VAL A 899 -65.17 22.00 28.76
N ASN A 900 -65.57 21.09 29.66
CA ASN A 900 -65.58 21.29 31.10
C ASN A 900 -64.18 20.93 31.65
N PRO A 901 -63.41 21.83 32.27
CA PRO A 901 -62.12 21.48 32.87
C PRO A 901 -62.36 21.14 34.34
N ASN A 902 -62.50 19.85 34.66
CA ASN A 902 -62.20 19.31 35.99
C ASN A 902 -62.38 17.79 36.03
N ARG A 903 -61.28 17.04 36.02
CA ARG A 903 -61.12 15.84 36.85
C ARG A 903 -59.68 15.33 36.84
N THR A 904 -58.96 15.71 37.88
CA THR A 904 -57.87 14.97 38.49
C THR A 904 -58.37 13.68 39.15
N SER A 905 -57.72 12.54 38.88
CA SER A 905 -57.50 11.39 39.79
C SER A 905 -56.58 10.39 39.06
N ARG A 906 -55.35 10.11 39.48
CA ARG A 906 -54.87 9.38 40.69
C ARG A 906 -55.08 7.85 40.59
N GLY A 907 -53.99 7.10 40.77
CA GLY A 907 -53.91 5.65 41.06
C GLY A 907 -53.20 4.84 39.96
N GLU A 908 -51.87 4.67 39.98
CA GLU A 908 -51.12 3.61 40.70
C GLU A 908 -51.26 2.19 40.09
N MET A 909 -50.26 1.76 39.30
CA MET A 909 -49.26 0.72 39.63
C MET A 909 -48.22 0.63 38.51
#